data_AF-A0A2N6D040-F1
#
_entry.id   AF-A0A2N6D040-F1
#
_cell.length_a   1.000
_cell.length_b   1.000
_cell.length_c   1.000
_cell.angle_alpha   90.00
_cell.angle_beta   90.00
_cell.angle_gamma   90.00
#
_symmetry.space_group_name_H-M   'P 1'
#
loop_
_entity.id
_entity.type
_entity.pdbx_description
1 polymer ?
#
loop_
_entity_poly.entity_id
_entity_poly.type
_entity_poly.pdbx_seq_one_letter_code
_entity_poly.pdbx_strand_id
1 'polypeptide(L)'
;MHGSGQFIGNCLVIILTCCLYAAPHNALADEQQLPAPTIGVNLDDCAKKLEQQGGWCEIRVNDKHPSISSVWPENLSKRIRMRTGGKSILTAWNSAAFDEDNLYFYFFGGGHADYGGNEVYRFDLKKGQWKRLTDPSPLDQLYVLHDYGARKNKPWRRLCWMPDPEKVPGSSHTYDGILFSKKTKTVFLYTYGAANGSCLEDKEDEYKNSPLVWGDRRVGFGWYEFNPSVSDERNGLAPLKWRKVFSYEQLKQKNVHQSYPVSAELTDGSILLGSKNRTVVYDPINADIQGAKSLTGQADWGDGLKVYDEKRNQIWSIHKKSLLQFDASTGQLIHTHKQIIPHGKSIAINRDGDLVSWDGRWNIFMFSPDAKNPGWRHYNWMKQGPQRGDVRVYGKWVYLKDYDLYAGISSHETGFWIYKHPPQMKPVNYAPLNLGELVKKTVTGGVLKVPAGIYGQGLYINRSMTVDLTGVSIRGIANRKGIVNVSCNGCQVKITNLNADGIQADCLGGNCAGIKAEGKGFDLTVDHAVIKNTVIGIITDNRGGTLRLTNSLIENSGLDDRSKTLGHGFYAGDIDKVVVENSVIRRSFGKGHLFKSRATETEIVNTVIAGLDGRHSRLIDFPCGGHLSVHESVLQQGERTDNIDLISVGTEAKNCGGSVRPSNVSITNNWVIFDRDESEDEPAFNYGFNRFFTWRAPIEKLVVSGNRIIETTGRFRFDGEDHVPDLSEGNKFFKSRKAAGLGPDQLPGKPSR
;
A
#
# COMPACT_ATOMS: atom_id res chain seq x y z
N MET A 1 -22.56 61.30 -46.89
CA MET A 1 -23.82 60.56 -47.14
C MET A 1 -24.05 59.69 -45.91
N HIS A 2 -24.79 60.21 -44.91
CA HIS A 2 -26.19 59.86 -44.57
C HIS A 2 -26.32 58.44 -44.01
N GLY A 3 -26.86 58.16 -42.82
CA GLY A 3 -27.56 58.96 -41.79
C GLY A 3 -27.41 58.26 -40.40
N SER A 4 -27.45 58.93 -39.25
CA SER A 4 -28.49 59.74 -38.56
C SER A 4 -29.39 58.92 -37.62
N GLY A 5 -29.37 59.27 -36.32
CA GLY A 5 -30.37 58.93 -35.28
C GLY A 5 -29.76 58.74 -33.87
N GLN A 6 -29.43 59.81 -33.12
CA GLN A 6 -30.17 60.38 -31.96
C GLN A 6 -30.41 59.40 -30.78
N PHE A 7 -29.73 59.51 -29.63
CA PHE A 7 -29.79 60.47 -28.48
C PHE A 7 -30.75 60.04 -27.33
N ILE A 8 -30.32 60.39 -26.10
CA ILE A 8 -30.94 60.29 -24.74
C ILE A 8 -30.47 59.04 -23.97
N GLY A 9 -29.90 59.08 -22.76
CA GLY A 9 -29.61 60.15 -21.81
C GLY A 9 -29.49 59.55 -20.40
N ASN A 10 -28.55 60.09 -19.61
CA ASN A 10 -28.39 60.03 -18.14
C ASN A 10 -27.56 58.91 -17.47
N CYS A 11 -26.50 59.41 -16.85
CA CYS A 11 -25.64 58.90 -15.78
C CYS A 11 -26.27 57.89 -14.82
N LEU A 12 -25.51 56.82 -14.53
CA LEU A 12 -25.52 56.20 -13.21
C LEU A 12 -24.12 55.70 -12.82
N VAL A 13 -23.65 56.27 -11.71
CA VAL A 13 -22.55 55.91 -10.81
C VAL A 13 -21.85 54.58 -11.08
N ILE A 14 -20.56 54.65 -11.43
CA ILE A 14 -19.64 53.49 -11.44
C ILE A 14 -19.32 53.14 -9.99
N ILE A 15 -20.00 52.14 -9.44
CA ILE A 15 -19.57 51.43 -8.24
C ILE A 15 -18.61 50.33 -8.69
N LEU A 16 -17.32 50.51 -8.40
CA LEU A 16 -16.30 49.47 -8.51
C LEU A 16 -16.74 48.25 -7.71
N THR A 17 -17.16 47.19 -8.40
CA THR A 17 -17.32 45.87 -7.78
C THR A 17 -16.02 45.10 -7.99
N CYS A 18 -15.22 45.00 -6.92
CA CYS A 18 -14.07 44.09 -6.84
C CYS A 18 -14.58 42.64 -6.91
N CYS A 19 -14.55 42.04 -8.09
CA CYS A 19 -14.60 40.59 -8.25
C CYS A 19 -13.29 39.99 -7.72
N LEU A 20 -13.35 39.42 -6.51
CA LEU A 20 -12.30 38.60 -5.93
C LEU A 20 -12.13 37.31 -6.76
N TYR A 21 -10.97 37.19 -7.40
CA TYR A 21 -10.26 35.98 -7.82
C TYR A 21 -11.07 34.67 -7.89
N ALA A 22 -11.71 34.44 -9.05
CA ALA A 22 -11.74 33.10 -9.60
C ALA A 22 -10.32 32.79 -10.09
N ALA A 23 -9.59 31.95 -9.35
CA ALA A 23 -8.32 31.42 -9.84
C ALA A 23 -8.58 30.71 -11.18
N PRO A 24 -7.84 31.03 -12.26
CA PRO A 24 -8.01 30.31 -13.51
C PRO A 24 -7.53 28.87 -13.28
N HIS A 25 -8.44 27.91 -13.45
CA HIS A 25 -8.11 26.51 -13.68
C HIS A 25 -7.30 26.42 -14.98
N ASN A 26 -6.00 26.66 -14.90
CA ASN A 26 -5.09 26.37 -16.00
C ASN A 26 -4.65 24.91 -15.91
N ALA A 27 -5.26 24.12 -16.78
CA ALA A 27 -4.73 22.91 -17.40
C ALA A 27 -4.13 21.86 -16.45
N LEU A 28 -4.99 21.17 -15.69
CA LEU A 28 -4.73 19.75 -15.48
C LEU A 28 -4.99 19.09 -16.85
N ALA A 29 -3.96 18.45 -17.39
CA ALA A 29 -4.05 17.67 -18.61
C ALA A 29 -5.31 16.80 -18.58
N ASP A 30 -6.04 16.77 -19.69
CA ASP A 30 -7.16 15.87 -19.95
C ASP A 30 -6.81 14.49 -19.37
N GLU A 31 -7.37 14.14 -18.21
CA GLU A 31 -7.20 12.82 -17.62
C GLU A 31 -7.96 11.91 -18.56
N GLN A 32 -7.24 11.33 -19.54
CA GLN A 32 -7.76 10.32 -20.44
C GLN A 32 -8.58 9.35 -19.60
N GLN A 33 -9.90 9.31 -19.80
CA GLN A 33 -10.80 8.52 -18.97
C GLN A 33 -10.46 7.04 -19.18
N LEU A 34 -9.67 6.49 -18.25
CA LEU A 34 -9.20 5.12 -18.32
C LEU A 34 -10.39 4.16 -18.12
N PRO A 35 -10.51 3.09 -18.91
CA PRO A 35 -11.63 2.17 -18.80
C PRO A 35 -11.61 1.44 -17.45
N ALA A 36 -12.77 1.33 -16.82
CA ALA A 36 -12.91 0.60 -15.57
C ALA A 36 -12.60 -0.89 -15.76
N PRO A 37 -12.07 -1.59 -14.74
CA PRO A 37 -11.84 -3.03 -14.80
C PRO A 37 -13.14 -3.80 -15.06
N THR A 38 -13.07 -4.81 -15.91
CA THR A 38 -14.20 -5.72 -16.19
C THR A 38 -14.05 -7.02 -15.40
N ILE A 39 -15.13 -7.81 -15.27
CA ILE A 39 -15.10 -9.16 -14.68
C ILE A 39 -15.37 -10.16 -15.80
N GLY A 40 -14.59 -11.24 -15.86
CA GLY A 40 -14.76 -12.34 -16.81
C GLY A 40 -14.78 -13.71 -16.14
N VAL A 41 -15.27 -14.72 -16.87
CA VAL A 41 -15.35 -16.10 -16.35
C VAL A 41 -14.08 -16.92 -16.62
N ASN A 42 -13.34 -16.58 -17.68
CA ASN A 42 -12.09 -17.24 -18.08
C ASN A 42 -11.28 -16.33 -19.02
N LEU A 43 -10.13 -16.85 -19.50
CA LEU A 43 -9.25 -16.12 -20.41
C LEU A 43 -9.93 -15.68 -21.71
N ASP A 44 -10.71 -16.55 -22.36
CA ASP A 44 -11.32 -16.24 -23.67
C ASP A 44 -12.38 -15.14 -23.55
N ASP A 45 -13.19 -15.17 -22.49
CA ASP A 45 -14.16 -14.10 -22.20
C ASP A 45 -13.46 -12.77 -21.88
N CYS A 46 -12.39 -12.80 -21.08
CA CYS A 46 -11.59 -11.60 -20.83
C CYS A 46 -10.90 -11.07 -22.09
N ALA A 47 -10.37 -11.94 -22.94
CA ALA A 47 -9.74 -11.55 -24.19
C ALA A 47 -10.71 -10.77 -25.08
N LYS A 48 -11.94 -11.30 -25.24
CA LYS A 48 -13.02 -10.63 -25.99
C LYS A 48 -13.37 -9.25 -25.42
N LYS A 49 -13.45 -9.12 -24.09
CA LYS A 49 -13.76 -7.85 -23.41
C LYS A 49 -12.67 -6.79 -23.58
N LEU A 50 -11.41 -7.22 -23.74
CA LEU A 50 -10.25 -6.33 -23.81
C LEU A 50 -9.83 -5.98 -25.25
N GLU A 51 -10.40 -6.64 -26.26
CA GLU A 51 -9.98 -6.56 -27.67
C GLU A 51 -9.95 -5.12 -28.21
N GLN A 52 -10.97 -4.31 -27.90
CA GLN A 52 -11.13 -2.99 -28.52
C GLN A 52 -10.30 -1.88 -27.86
N GLN A 53 -10.34 -1.79 -26.53
CA GLN A 53 -9.80 -0.63 -25.79
C GLN A 53 -8.63 -0.97 -24.86
N GLY A 54 -8.28 -2.25 -24.74
CA GLY A 54 -7.36 -2.72 -23.71
C GLY A 54 -7.93 -2.58 -22.29
N GLY A 55 -7.06 -2.65 -21.29
CA GLY A 55 -7.45 -2.55 -19.88
C GLY A 55 -7.28 -3.83 -19.09
N TRP A 56 -8.08 -3.95 -18.03
CA TRP A 56 -8.01 -5.02 -17.04
C TRP A 56 -9.31 -5.81 -17.00
N CYS A 57 -9.19 -7.14 -16.93
CA CYS A 57 -10.30 -8.05 -16.72
C CYS A 57 -9.96 -9.03 -15.57
N GLU A 58 -10.83 -9.12 -14.57
CA GLU A 58 -10.68 -10.03 -13.43
C GLU A 58 -11.42 -11.34 -13.68
N ILE A 59 -10.70 -12.46 -13.74
CA ILE A 59 -11.25 -13.81 -13.65
C ILE A 59 -11.51 -14.12 -12.17
N ARG A 60 -12.75 -13.92 -11.74
CA ARG A 60 -13.18 -14.07 -10.35
C ARG A 60 -13.97 -15.37 -10.17
N VAL A 61 -13.61 -16.17 -9.17
CA VAL A 61 -14.35 -17.40 -8.84
C VAL A 61 -15.74 -17.09 -8.27
N ASN A 62 -15.82 -16.28 -7.21
CA ASN A 62 -17.04 -15.70 -6.64
C ASN A 62 -16.70 -14.54 -5.68
N ASP A 63 -17.69 -13.79 -5.21
CA ASP A 63 -17.44 -12.60 -4.38
C ASP A 63 -16.92 -12.91 -2.96
N LYS A 64 -17.21 -14.10 -2.42
CA LYS A 64 -16.76 -14.50 -1.08
C LYS A 64 -15.32 -15.02 -1.09
N HIS A 65 -14.97 -15.77 -2.12
CA HIS A 65 -13.67 -16.41 -2.33
C HIS A 65 -13.24 -16.16 -3.78
N PRO A 66 -12.73 -14.96 -4.11
CA PRO A 66 -12.46 -14.58 -5.50
C PRO A 66 -11.29 -15.34 -6.14
N SER A 67 -10.50 -16.07 -5.35
CA SER A 67 -9.17 -16.56 -5.68
C SER A 67 -8.90 -17.96 -5.11
N ILE A 68 -7.63 -18.32 -4.92
CA ILE A 68 -7.13 -19.58 -4.32
C ILE A 68 -7.80 -19.94 -2.99
N SER A 69 -8.35 -18.96 -2.27
CA SER A 69 -9.08 -19.17 -1.02
C SER A 69 -10.32 -20.05 -1.18
N SER A 70 -10.82 -20.24 -2.40
CA SER A 70 -11.93 -21.14 -2.70
C SER A 70 -11.58 -22.64 -2.59
N VAL A 71 -10.29 -22.99 -2.52
CA VAL A 71 -9.82 -24.38 -2.51
C VAL A 71 -8.81 -24.69 -1.39
N TRP A 72 -8.68 -23.80 -0.40
CA TRP A 72 -7.82 -24.07 0.76
C TRP A 72 -8.29 -25.33 1.53
N PRO A 73 -7.37 -26.05 2.18
CA PRO A 73 -7.72 -27.14 3.06
C PRO A 73 -8.63 -26.67 4.18
N GLU A 74 -9.68 -27.44 4.41
CA GLU A 74 -10.52 -27.30 5.59
C GLU A 74 -9.76 -27.84 6.81
N ASN A 75 -10.03 -27.30 8.00
CA ASN A 75 -9.57 -27.86 9.28
C ASN A 75 -8.04 -28.02 9.46
N LEU A 76 -7.27 -27.00 9.07
CA LEU A 76 -5.82 -26.99 9.29
C LEU A 76 -5.43 -27.05 10.77
N SER A 77 -4.51 -27.98 11.11
CA SER A 77 -3.90 -28.04 12.44
C SER A 77 -3.13 -26.75 12.77
N LYS A 78 -2.97 -26.43 14.06
CA LYS A 78 -2.16 -25.27 14.48
C LYS A 78 -0.71 -25.34 13.97
N ARG A 79 -0.15 -26.55 13.86
CA ARG A 79 1.22 -26.78 13.34
C ARG A 79 1.34 -26.33 11.89
N ILE A 80 0.32 -26.61 11.06
CA ILE A 80 0.32 -26.25 9.63
C ILE A 80 -0.11 -24.79 9.42
N ARG A 81 -1.18 -24.35 10.11
CA ARG A 81 -1.74 -23.00 9.96
C ARG A 81 -0.73 -21.89 10.28
N MET A 82 0.11 -22.09 11.31
CA MET A 82 1.07 -21.10 11.80
C MET A 82 0.43 -19.71 11.98
N ARG A 83 1.09 -18.60 11.60
CA ARG A 83 0.58 -17.24 11.85
C ARG A 83 -0.53 -16.80 10.91
N THR A 84 -0.43 -17.17 9.64
CA THR A 84 -1.23 -16.54 8.57
C THR A 84 -2.09 -17.50 7.78
N GLY A 85 -1.72 -18.78 7.68
CA GLY A 85 -2.47 -19.78 6.91
C GLY A 85 -2.29 -19.65 5.39
N GLY A 86 -3.18 -20.29 4.63
CA GLY A 86 -3.09 -20.44 3.17
C GLY A 86 -2.97 -19.14 2.37
N LYS A 87 -3.39 -17.99 2.89
CA LYS A 87 -3.19 -16.69 2.20
C LYS A 87 -1.72 -16.41 1.84
N SER A 88 -0.80 -16.93 2.64
CA SER A 88 0.63 -16.74 2.45
C SER A 88 1.19 -17.43 1.22
N ILE A 89 0.46 -18.38 0.62
CA ILE A 89 0.83 -18.95 -0.69
C ILE A 89 0.98 -17.83 -1.73
N LEU A 90 0.13 -16.80 -1.70
CA LEU A 90 0.26 -15.65 -2.59
C LEU A 90 1.02 -14.48 -1.94
N THR A 91 0.81 -14.21 -0.65
CA THR A 91 1.30 -12.97 -0.02
C THR A 91 2.68 -13.07 0.66
N ALA A 92 3.28 -14.26 0.79
CA ALA A 92 4.54 -14.46 1.50
C ALA A 92 5.68 -14.82 0.54
N TRP A 93 6.26 -13.82 -0.13
CA TRP A 93 7.45 -13.96 -0.99
C TRP A 93 7.48 -15.23 -1.87
N ASN A 94 6.35 -15.62 -2.47
CA ASN A 94 6.27 -16.82 -3.32
C ASN A 94 6.01 -16.44 -4.79
N SER A 95 6.58 -17.20 -5.72
CA SER A 95 6.30 -17.13 -7.16
C SER A 95 5.31 -18.24 -7.58
N ALA A 96 5.09 -18.36 -8.89
CA ALA A 96 4.37 -19.44 -9.53
C ALA A 96 5.16 -19.98 -10.72
N ALA A 97 4.92 -21.23 -11.05
CA ALA A 97 5.36 -21.84 -12.30
C ALA A 97 4.24 -21.77 -13.34
N PHE A 98 4.59 -21.61 -14.61
CA PHE A 98 3.61 -21.48 -15.71
C PHE A 98 3.86 -22.51 -16.81
N ASP A 99 2.85 -23.34 -17.07
CA ASP A 99 2.78 -24.26 -18.20
C ASP A 99 2.07 -23.56 -19.35
N GLU A 100 2.86 -23.10 -20.33
CA GLU A 100 2.41 -22.33 -21.49
C GLU A 100 1.52 -23.15 -22.43
N ASP A 101 1.75 -24.46 -22.54
CA ASP A 101 1.00 -25.33 -23.46
C ASP A 101 -0.45 -25.54 -22.97
N ASN A 102 -0.63 -25.69 -21.65
CA ASN A 102 -1.95 -25.92 -21.04
C ASN A 102 -2.58 -24.64 -20.44
N LEU A 103 -1.83 -23.54 -20.38
CA LEU A 103 -2.19 -22.29 -19.70
C LEU A 103 -2.51 -22.50 -18.22
N TYR A 104 -1.64 -23.27 -17.53
CA TYR A 104 -1.76 -23.57 -16.11
C TYR A 104 -0.73 -22.82 -15.29
N PHE A 105 -1.19 -22.19 -14.21
CA PHE A 105 -0.30 -21.72 -13.16
C PHE A 105 -0.24 -22.71 -12.01
N TYR A 106 0.95 -22.97 -11.50
CA TYR A 106 1.20 -23.80 -10.33
C TYR A 106 1.76 -22.98 -9.17
N PHE A 107 1.19 -23.19 -7.98
CA PHE A 107 1.56 -22.46 -6.77
C PHE A 107 1.95 -23.42 -5.67
N PHE A 108 3.01 -23.05 -4.95
CA PHE A 108 3.49 -23.71 -3.76
C PHE A 108 4.07 -22.63 -2.84
N GLY A 109 3.96 -22.85 -1.53
CA GLY A 109 4.74 -22.10 -0.58
C GLY A 109 3.93 -21.61 0.61
N GLY A 110 4.44 -20.55 1.20
CA GLY A 110 4.12 -20.15 2.55
C GLY A 110 5.44 -19.88 3.23
N GLY A 111 5.88 -20.77 4.11
CA GLY A 111 7.22 -20.71 4.66
C GLY A 111 7.37 -19.75 5.83
N HIS A 112 8.61 -19.71 6.35
CA HIS A 112 8.96 -19.01 7.58
C HIS A 112 7.92 -19.25 8.68
N ALA A 113 7.46 -18.21 9.37
CA ALA A 113 6.43 -18.33 10.40
C ALA A 113 5.00 -18.21 9.85
N ASP A 114 4.85 -18.09 8.53
CA ASP A 114 3.61 -17.67 7.89
C ASP A 114 2.65 -18.86 7.71
N TYR A 115 3.12 -19.92 7.05
CA TYR A 115 2.34 -21.12 6.75
C TYR A 115 3.23 -22.36 6.58
N GLY A 116 2.81 -23.48 7.15
CA GLY A 116 3.55 -24.75 7.12
C GLY A 116 3.09 -25.74 6.06
N GLY A 117 1.99 -25.47 5.35
CA GLY A 117 1.45 -26.36 4.33
C GLY A 117 2.30 -26.35 3.06
N ASN A 118 2.41 -27.52 2.43
CA ASN A 118 3.23 -27.79 1.26
C ASN A 118 2.39 -28.34 0.09
N GLU A 119 1.12 -27.94 0.04
CA GLU A 119 0.19 -28.27 -1.03
C GLU A 119 0.60 -27.61 -2.34
N VAL A 120 0.30 -28.28 -3.44
CA VAL A 120 0.39 -27.70 -4.78
C VAL A 120 -1.01 -27.31 -5.24
N TYR A 121 -1.14 -26.08 -5.72
CA TYR A 121 -2.38 -25.57 -6.32
C TYR A 121 -2.16 -25.31 -7.80
N ARG A 122 -3.24 -25.42 -8.56
CA ARG A 122 -3.29 -25.09 -9.98
C ARG A 122 -4.40 -24.10 -10.26
N PHE A 123 -4.12 -23.10 -11.09
CA PHE A 123 -5.15 -22.30 -11.74
C PHE A 123 -5.18 -22.60 -13.24
N ASP A 124 -6.37 -22.90 -13.76
CA ASP A 124 -6.63 -23.16 -15.18
C ASP A 124 -7.19 -21.89 -15.82
N LEU A 125 -6.40 -21.19 -16.65
CA LEU A 125 -6.81 -19.93 -17.29
C LEU A 125 -7.99 -20.12 -18.26
N LYS A 126 -8.02 -21.24 -18.99
CA LYS A 126 -9.07 -21.55 -19.97
C LYS A 126 -10.42 -21.79 -19.29
N LYS A 127 -10.40 -22.38 -18.09
CA LYS A 127 -11.61 -22.66 -17.30
C LYS A 127 -11.94 -21.60 -16.26
N GLY A 128 -10.97 -20.76 -15.89
CA GLY A 128 -11.09 -19.81 -14.79
C GLY A 128 -11.22 -20.47 -13.41
N GLN A 129 -10.59 -21.63 -13.22
CA GLN A 129 -10.83 -22.49 -12.04
C GLN A 129 -9.56 -22.82 -11.26
N TRP A 130 -9.68 -22.80 -9.94
CA TRP A 130 -8.67 -23.29 -9.01
C TRP A 130 -8.86 -24.77 -8.72
N LYS A 131 -7.75 -25.50 -8.56
CA LYS A 131 -7.73 -26.86 -8.03
C LYS A 131 -6.57 -27.03 -7.05
N ARG A 132 -6.85 -27.58 -5.87
CA ARG A 132 -5.81 -28.13 -4.99
C ARG A 132 -5.42 -29.51 -5.50
N LEU A 133 -4.15 -29.70 -5.86
CA LEU A 133 -3.64 -30.95 -6.45
C LEU A 133 -3.17 -31.94 -5.38
N THR A 134 -2.62 -31.45 -4.28
CA THR A 134 -2.18 -32.27 -3.14
C THR A 134 -2.69 -31.70 -1.82
N ASP A 135 -2.84 -32.56 -0.82
CA ASP A 135 -3.15 -32.14 0.55
C ASP A 135 -1.88 -31.83 1.36
N PRO A 136 -2.00 -31.05 2.45
CA PRO A 136 -0.83 -30.74 3.26
C PRO A 136 -0.25 -32.02 3.87
N SER A 137 1.06 -32.17 3.74
CA SER A 137 1.78 -33.27 4.37
C SER A 137 1.76 -33.13 5.90
N PRO A 138 1.75 -34.24 6.65
CA PRO A 138 1.99 -34.22 8.08
C PRO A 138 3.33 -33.55 8.41
N LEU A 139 3.35 -32.74 9.48
CA LEU A 139 4.57 -32.16 10.03
C LEU A 139 5.02 -33.00 11.23
N ASP A 140 5.66 -34.13 10.93
CA ASP A 140 6.01 -35.19 11.88
C ASP A 140 7.53 -35.36 12.09
N GLN A 141 8.36 -34.65 11.33
CA GLN A 141 9.82 -34.58 11.54
C GLN A 141 10.21 -33.24 12.20
N LEU A 142 11.43 -33.19 12.73
CA LEU A 142 12.01 -32.02 13.39
C LEU A 142 13.37 -31.65 12.79
N TYR A 143 13.64 -30.36 12.75
CA TYR A 143 14.99 -29.83 12.53
C TYR A 143 15.37 -28.82 13.62
N VAL A 144 16.67 -28.68 13.86
CA VAL A 144 17.26 -27.74 14.79
C VAL A 144 17.31 -26.35 14.14
N LEU A 145 16.49 -25.42 14.63
CA LEU A 145 16.53 -24.02 14.20
C LEU A 145 17.62 -23.24 14.95
N HIS A 146 17.73 -23.47 16.25
CA HIS A 146 18.79 -22.93 17.09
C HIS A 146 19.32 -24.04 17.97
N ASP A 147 20.64 -24.25 17.93
CA ASP A 147 21.30 -25.26 18.74
C ASP A 147 21.65 -24.71 20.15
N TYR A 148 22.22 -25.56 21.01
CA TYR A 148 22.69 -25.18 22.34
C TYR A 148 23.62 -23.96 22.28
N GLY A 149 23.45 -23.04 23.23
CA GLY A 149 24.29 -21.84 23.33
C GLY A 149 24.10 -20.79 22.22
N ALA A 150 23.35 -21.07 21.16
CA ALA A 150 23.07 -20.10 20.09
C ALA A 150 22.29 -18.86 20.57
N ARG A 151 21.65 -18.95 21.75
CA ARG A 151 20.90 -17.86 22.39
C ARG A 151 21.36 -17.70 23.83
N LYS A 152 21.94 -16.53 24.14
CA LYS A 152 22.56 -16.22 25.43
C LYS A 152 21.70 -16.57 26.67
N ASN A 153 20.39 -16.35 26.60
CA ASN A 153 19.46 -16.55 27.73
C ASN A 153 18.58 -17.80 27.57
N LYS A 154 18.90 -18.68 26.61
CA LYS A 154 18.15 -19.92 26.32
C LYS A 154 19.17 -20.99 25.91
N PRO A 155 19.84 -21.62 26.89
CA PRO A 155 20.93 -22.56 26.61
C PRO A 155 20.47 -23.86 25.92
N TRP A 156 19.17 -24.10 25.79
CA TRP A 156 18.56 -25.28 25.14
C TRP A 156 18.23 -25.06 23.65
N ARG A 157 18.01 -26.17 22.94
CA ARG A 157 17.67 -26.19 21.51
C ARG A 157 16.27 -25.66 21.23
N ARG A 158 16.09 -25.09 20.05
CA ARG A 158 14.78 -24.79 19.47
C ARG A 158 14.58 -25.64 18.22
N LEU A 159 13.60 -26.52 18.26
CA LEU A 159 13.28 -27.47 17.21
C LEU A 159 12.01 -27.04 16.48
N CYS A 160 11.92 -27.27 15.17
CA CYS A 160 10.75 -26.90 14.38
C CYS A 160 10.24 -28.08 13.56
N TRP A 161 8.90 -28.20 13.52
CA TRP A 161 8.21 -29.27 12.81
C TRP A 161 8.28 -29.05 11.29
N MET A 162 8.54 -30.12 10.55
CA MET A 162 8.61 -30.17 9.08
C MET A 162 8.09 -31.53 8.58
N PRO A 163 7.75 -31.68 7.30
CA PRO A 163 7.50 -33.01 6.74
C PRO A 163 8.82 -33.76 6.52
N ASP A 164 8.75 -35.05 6.16
CA ASP A 164 9.91 -35.83 5.69
C ASP A 164 10.55 -35.16 4.46
N PRO A 165 11.74 -34.56 4.62
CA PRO A 165 12.34 -33.73 3.59
C PRO A 165 12.88 -34.53 2.42
N GLU A 166 13.02 -35.86 2.51
CA GLU A 166 13.43 -36.70 1.36
C GLU A 166 12.26 -37.02 0.43
N LYS A 167 11.03 -37.03 0.97
CA LYS A 167 9.83 -37.34 0.19
C LYS A 167 9.17 -36.10 -0.38
N VAL A 168 9.07 -35.04 0.41
CA VAL A 168 8.36 -33.81 0.03
C VAL A 168 9.09 -32.57 0.54
N PRO A 169 9.05 -31.45 -0.18
CA PRO A 169 9.59 -30.20 0.30
C PRO A 169 8.79 -29.69 1.50
N GLY A 170 9.49 -29.14 2.50
CA GLY A 170 8.87 -28.29 3.50
C GLY A 170 8.42 -26.96 2.89
N SER A 171 7.33 -26.38 3.42
CA SER A 171 6.85 -25.06 2.98
C SER A 171 7.95 -24.01 3.13
N SER A 172 8.12 -23.15 2.12
CA SER A 172 9.19 -22.15 2.07
C SER A 172 8.69 -20.88 1.39
N HIS A 173 9.38 -19.76 1.62
CA HIS A 173 9.30 -18.61 0.72
C HIS A 173 9.99 -19.01 -0.57
N THR A 174 9.25 -19.17 -1.66
CA THR A 174 9.83 -19.67 -2.92
C THR A 174 10.64 -18.61 -3.65
N TYR A 175 10.39 -17.31 -3.42
CA TYR A 175 10.94 -16.21 -4.24
C TYR A 175 10.78 -16.57 -5.72
N ASP A 176 11.85 -16.54 -6.51
CA ASP A 176 11.85 -16.97 -7.91
C ASP A 176 12.30 -18.44 -8.11
N GLY A 177 12.18 -19.25 -7.07
CA GLY A 177 12.65 -20.63 -7.02
C GLY A 177 11.66 -21.67 -7.51
N ILE A 178 10.65 -21.31 -8.31
CA ILE A 178 9.67 -22.27 -8.83
C ILE A 178 9.46 -22.03 -10.32
N LEU A 179 9.54 -23.10 -11.12
CA LEU A 179 9.38 -23.04 -12.58
C LEU A 179 8.76 -24.34 -13.12
N PHE A 180 8.13 -24.25 -14.29
CA PHE A 180 7.67 -25.43 -15.03
C PHE A 180 8.68 -25.72 -16.15
N SER A 181 9.12 -26.96 -16.27
CA SER A 181 10.06 -27.39 -17.31
C SER A 181 9.28 -27.98 -18.48
N LYS A 182 9.40 -27.39 -19.67
CA LYS A 182 8.79 -27.88 -20.91
C LYS A 182 9.35 -29.23 -21.31
N LYS A 183 10.64 -29.45 -21.04
CA LYS A 183 11.36 -30.69 -21.40
C LYS A 183 10.85 -31.91 -20.63
N THR A 184 10.56 -31.75 -19.35
CA THR A 184 10.11 -32.84 -18.46
C THR A 184 8.60 -32.83 -18.22
N LYS A 185 7.92 -31.70 -18.52
CA LYS A 185 6.51 -31.44 -18.21
C LYS A 185 6.20 -31.51 -16.71
N THR A 186 7.17 -31.15 -15.87
CA THR A 186 7.13 -31.18 -14.40
C THR A 186 7.46 -29.81 -13.80
N VAL A 187 7.14 -29.60 -12.52
CA VAL A 187 7.46 -28.38 -11.77
C VAL A 187 8.71 -28.59 -10.94
N PHE A 188 9.68 -27.68 -11.06
CA PHE A 188 10.90 -27.66 -10.26
C PHE A 188 10.77 -26.60 -9.16
N LEU A 189 11.19 -26.94 -7.94
CA LEU A 189 11.09 -26.09 -6.76
C LEU A 189 12.39 -26.09 -5.95
N TYR A 190 13.02 -24.93 -5.89
CA TYR A 190 14.17 -24.66 -5.04
C TYR A 190 13.72 -24.06 -3.69
N THR A 191 13.87 -24.81 -2.61
CA THR A 191 13.44 -24.39 -1.28
C THR A 191 14.54 -23.61 -0.55
N TYR A 192 14.21 -22.44 -0.02
CA TYR A 192 15.11 -21.69 0.86
C TYR A 192 15.27 -22.35 2.25
N GLY A 193 14.40 -23.31 2.60
CA GLY A 193 14.37 -23.98 3.89
C GLY A 193 12.94 -24.14 4.40
N ALA A 194 12.70 -25.15 5.24
CA ALA A 194 11.37 -25.42 5.78
C ALA A 194 10.86 -24.28 6.69
N ALA A 195 9.53 -24.21 6.82
CA ALA A 195 8.83 -23.28 7.69
C ALA A 195 9.26 -23.45 9.16
N ASN A 196 9.22 -22.35 9.91
CA ASN A 196 9.70 -22.24 11.28
C ASN A 196 8.69 -21.56 12.22
N GLY A 197 7.39 -21.60 11.87
CA GLY A 197 6.32 -21.08 12.71
C GLY A 197 5.83 -22.05 13.79
N SER A 198 6.05 -23.35 13.59
CA SER A 198 5.67 -24.41 14.52
C SER A 198 6.93 -24.99 15.17
N CYS A 199 7.40 -24.35 16.23
CA CYS A 199 8.63 -24.74 16.93
C CYS A 199 8.38 -24.94 18.41
N LEU A 200 9.17 -25.82 19.03
CA LEU A 200 9.21 -26.09 20.45
C LEU A 200 10.59 -25.76 21.03
N GLU A 201 10.62 -25.46 22.32
CA GLU A 201 11.85 -25.27 23.09
C GLU A 201 12.15 -26.61 23.79
N ASP A 202 13.24 -27.27 23.39
CA ASP A 202 13.61 -28.61 23.88
C ASP A 202 14.45 -28.49 25.16
N LYS A 203 13.80 -28.06 26.24
CA LYS A 203 14.46 -27.69 27.51
C LYS A 203 15.00 -28.88 28.28
N GLU A 204 14.31 -30.01 28.17
CA GLU A 204 14.56 -31.23 28.94
C GLU A 204 15.31 -32.28 28.11
N ASP A 205 15.86 -31.88 26.95
CA ASP A 205 16.59 -32.75 26.04
C ASP A 205 15.76 -33.97 25.56
N GLU A 206 14.42 -33.88 25.56
CA GLU A 206 13.49 -34.95 25.17
C GLU A 206 13.81 -35.50 23.78
N TYR A 207 14.27 -34.63 22.87
CA TYR A 207 14.55 -34.95 21.49
C TYR A 207 16.05 -35.12 21.20
N LYS A 208 16.93 -35.20 22.20
CA LYS A 208 18.40 -35.18 22.01
C LYS A 208 18.89 -36.28 21.06
N ASN A 209 18.37 -37.48 21.23
CA ASN A 209 18.69 -38.66 20.43
C ASN A 209 17.47 -39.17 19.65
N SER A 210 16.45 -38.33 19.47
CA SER A 210 15.23 -38.74 18.79
C SER A 210 15.49 -38.92 17.30
N PRO A 211 15.07 -40.04 16.67
CA PRO A 211 15.20 -40.22 15.22
C PRO A 211 14.33 -39.25 14.42
N LEU A 212 13.42 -38.52 15.08
CA LEU A 212 12.63 -37.47 14.46
C LEU A 212 13.46 -36.21 14.13
N VAL A 213 14.63 -36.04 14.76
CA VAL A 213 15.49 -34.86 14.54
C VAL A 213 16.52 -35.18 13.46
N TRP A 214 16.33 -34.59 12.28
CA TRP A 214 17.16 -34.89 11.11
C TRP A 214 18.51 -34.16 11.10
N GLY A 215 18.55 -32.95 11.67
CA GLY A 215 19.71 -32.07 11.62
C GLY A 215 19.30 -30.61 11.75
N ASP A 216 20.17 -29.70 11.34
CA ASP A 216 19.85 -28.27 11.35
C ASP A 216 18.95 -27.86 10.17
N ARG A 217 18.57 -26.57 10.14
CA ARG A 217 17.67 -26.00 9.11
C ARG A 217 18.07 -26.28 7.65
N ARG A 218 19.33 -26.60 7.35
CA ARG A 218 19.80 -26.93 5.99
C ARG A 218 19.18 -28.20 5.44
N VAL A 219 18.67 -29.11 6.28
CA VAL A 219 17.96 -30.33 5.80
C VAL A 219 16.70 -30.01 5.00
N GLY A 220 16.06 -28.87 5.28
CA GLY A 220 14.89 -28.39 4.53
C GLY A 220 15.24 -27.59 3.27
N PHE A 221 16.52 -27.40 2.99
CA PHE A 221 17.03 -26.75 1.79
C PHE A 221 17.39 -27.80 0.74
N GLY A 222 16.86 -27.62 -0.46
CA GLY A 222 17.15 -28.52 -1.56
C GLY A 222 16.37 -28.14 -2.80
N TRP A 223 16.63 -28.91 -3.85
CA TRP A 223 15.90 -28.80 -5.11
C TRP A 223 15.01 -30.02 -5.29
N TYR A 224 13.74 -29.78 -5.58
CA TYR A 224 12.71 -30.78 -5.74
C TYR A 224 12.06 -30.70 -7.12
N GLU A 225 11.52 -31.82 -7.57
CA GLU A 225 10.69 -31.93 -8.77
C GLU A 225 9.35 -32.53 -8.39
N PHE A 226 8.27 -31.95 -8.93
CA PHE A 226 6.90 -32.38 -8.76
C PHE A 226 6.30 -32.73 -10.10
N ASN A 227 5.65 -33.89 -10.21
CA ASN A 227 4.82 -34.21 -11.35
C ASN A 227 3.39 -33.69 -11.13
N PRO A 228 2.95 -32.63 -11.84
CA PRO A 228 1.62 -32.07 -11.68
C PRO A 228 0.53 -32.84 -12.43
N SER A 229 0.87 -33.88 -13.20
CA SER A 229 -0.15 -34.73 -13.83
C SER A 229 -0.92 -35.52 -12.78
N VAL A 230 -2.21 -35.69 -13.04
CA VAL A 230 -3.11 -36.51 -12.21
C VAL A 230 -3.18 -37.96 -12.69
N SER A 231 -2.63 -38.26 -13.88
CA SER A 231 -2.74 -39.56 -14.55
C SER A 231 -1.42 -40.11 -15.06
N ASP A 232 -0.53 -39.24 -15.55
CA ASP A 232 0.62 -39.69 -16.34
C ASP A 232 1.92 -39.63 -15.53
N GLU A 233 2.76 -40.66 -15.69
CA GLU A 233 4.15 -40.57 -15.28
C GLU A 233 4.90 -39.56 -16.17
N ARG A 234 5.76 -38.74 -15.55
CA ARG A 234 6.58 -37.74 -16.26
C ARG A 234 7.99 -37.75 -15.71
N ASN A 235 8.99 -37.85 -16.58
CA ASN A 235 10.41 -37.90 -16.21
C ASN A 235 10.74 -38.99 -15.17
N GLY A 236 10.08 -40.16 -15.25
CA GLY A 236 10.22 -41.25 -14.27
C GLY A 236 9.60 -40.97 -12.90
N LEU A 237 8.73 -39.96 -12.79
CA LEU A 237 8.05 -39.58 -11.55
C LEU A 237 6.54 -39.81 -11.67
N ALA A 238 5.98 -40.57 -10.73
CA ALA A 238 4.55 -40.91 -10.71
C ALA A 238 3.64 -39.67 -10.54
N PRO A 239 2.35 -39.75 -10.94
CA PRO A 239 1.38 -38.66 -10.80
C PRO A 239 1.31 -38.07 -9.39
N LEU A 240 1.27 -36.74 -9.28
CA LEU A 240 1.16 -35.99 -8.02
C LEU A 240 2.22 -36.35 -6.97
N LYS A 241 3.41 -36.79 -7.39
CA LYS A 241 4.54 -37.10 -6.52
C LYS A 241 5.64 -36.06 -6.61
N TRP A 242 6.37 -35.94 -5.50
CA TRP A 242 7.60 -35.19 -5.38
C TRP A 242 8.80 -36.15 -5.40
N ARG A 243 9.95 -35.66 -5.86
CA ARG A 243 11.26 -36.23 -5.56
C ARG A 243 12.26 -35.12 -5.23
N LYS A 244 13.21 -35.40 -4.34
CA LYS A 244 14.37 -34.53 -4.14
C LYS A 244 15.36 -34.80 -5.28
N VAL A 245 15.69 -33.75 -6.02
CA VAL A 245 16.68 -33.77 -7.10
C VAL A 245 18.08 -33.59 -6.52
N PHE A 246 18.29 -32.53 -5.72
CA PHE A 246 19.57 -32.30 -5.04
C PHE A 246 19.39 -31.87 -3.59
N SER A 247 20.28 -32.38 -2.74
CA SER A 247 20.44 -31.97 -1.35
C SER A 247 21.25 -30.67 -1.21
N TYR A 248 21.22 -30.07 -0.02
CA TYR A 248 22.09 -28.95 0.33
C TYR A 248 23.57 -29.21 0.03
N GLU A 249 24.10 -30.38 0.39
CA GLU A 249 25.53 -30.67 0.23
C GLU A 249 25.92 -30.77 -1.26
N GLN A 250 25.07 -31.34 -2.11
CA GLN A 250 25.30 -31.37 -3.56
C GLN A 250 25.28 -29.96 -4.17
N LEU A 251 24.32 -29.11 -3.78
CA LEU A 251 24.26 -27.71 -4.25
C LEU A 251 25.48 -26.91 -3.79
N LYS A 252 25.93 -27.13 -2.55
CA LYS A 252 27.12 -26.49 -1.98
C LYS A 252 28.40 -26.86 -2.74
N GLN A 253 28.52 -28.07 -3.28
CA GLN A 253 29.66 -28.46 -4.13
C GLN A 253 29.78 -27.59 -5.39
N LYS A 254 28.67 -26.99 -5.85
CA LYS A 254 28.63 -26.03 -6.97
C LYS A 254 28.60 -24.57 -6.53
N ASN A 255 28.91 -24.29 -5.26
CA ASN A 255 28.84 -22.97 -4.63
C ASN A 255 27.43 -22.34 -4.67
N VAL A 256 26.38 -23.16 -4.77
CA VAL A 256 25.00 -22.70 -4.65
C VAL A 256 24.63 -22.74 -3.18
N HIS A 257 24.68 -21.57 -2.53
CA HIS A 257 24.38 -21.42 -1.11
C HIS A 257 22.90 -21.10 -0.85
N GLN A 258 22.45 -21.44 0.36
CA GLN A 258 21.14 -21.08 0.90
C GLN A 258 20.94 -19.57 0.93
N SER A 259 20.21 -19.06 -0.05
CA SER A 259 19.81 -17.65 -0.17
C SER A 259 18.57 -17.53 -1.04
N TYR A 260 18.17 -16.31 -1.43
CA TYR A 260 17.00 -16.07 -2.27
C TYR A 260 17.08 -16.87 -3.58
N PRO A 261 16.21 -17.88 -3.77
CA PRO A 261 16.13 -18.66 -5.00
C PRO A 261 15.84 -17.81 -6.23
N VAL A 262 16.46 -18.17 -7.35
CA VAL A 262 16.20 -17.62 -8.69
C VAL A 262 16.24 -18.73 -9.72
N SER A 263 15.44 -18.59 -10.78
CA SER A 263 15.40 -19.59 -11.83
C SER A 263 14.95 -19.04 -13.17
N ALA A 264 15.28 -19.75 -14.25
CA ALA A 264 14.77 -19.49 -15.60
C ALA A 264 14.94 -20.75 -16.45
N GLU A 265 14.08 -20.96 -17.44
CA GLU A 265 14.26 -21.98 -18.48
C GLU A 265 14.90 -21.36 -19.72
N LEU A 266 15.91 -22.02 -20.29
CA LEU A 266 16.60 -21.63 -21.53
C LEU A 266 15.97 -22.33 -22.75
N THR A 267 16.27 -21.88 -23.98
CA THR A 267 15.66 -22.43 -25.21
C THR A 267 15.86 -23.94 -25.38
N ASP A 268 17.00 -24.49 -24.94
CA ASP A 268 17.29 -25.93 -25.02
C ASP A 268 16.57 -26.77 -23.96
N GLY A 269 15.72 -26.14 -23.14
CA GLY A 269 15.01 -26.74 -22.02
C GLY A 269 15.90 -27.00 -20.81
N SER A 270 17.14 -26.51 -20.80
CA SER A 270 17.96 -26.49 -19.59
C SER A 270 17.44 -25.43 -18.62
N ILE A 271 17.63 -25.70 -17.34
CA ILE A 271 17.18 -24.85 -16.24
C ILE A 271 18.38 -24.12 -15.68
N LEU A 272 18.31 -22.79 -15.71
CA LEU A 272 19.11 -21.96 -14.84
C LEU A 272 18.49 -22.00 -13.44
N LEU A 273 19.29 -22.37 -12.45
CA LEU A 273 18.89 -22.30 -11.05
C LEU A 273 20.00 -21.72 -10.19
N GLY A 274 19.63 -21.33 -8.99
CA GLY A 274 20.57 -21.08 -7.92
C GLY A 274 20.04 -19.98 -7.03
N SER A 275 20.95 -19.27 -6.39
CA SER A 275 20.58 -18.18 -5.51
C SER A 275 21.10 -16.86 -6.02
N LYS A 276 20.73 -15.78 -5.34
CA LYS A 276 21.21 -14.43 -5.62
C LYS A 276 22.73 -14.29 -5.73
N ASN A 277 23.53 -15.24 -5.21
CA ASN A 277 25.00 -15.19 -5.23
C ASN A 277 25.60 -15.95 -6.42
N ARG A 278 24.98 -17.09 -6.79
CA ARG A 278 25.53 -18.03 -7.76
C ARG A 278 24.40 -18.78 -8.46
N THR A 279 24.46 -18.83 -9.79
CA THR A 279 23.59 -19.67 -10.61
C THR A 279 24.37 -20.69 -11.42
N VAL A 280 23.72 -21.82 -11.69
CA VAL A 280 24.21 -22.93 -12.51
C VAL A 280 23.15 -23.29 -13.55
N VAL A 281 23.58 -23.83 -14.68
CA VAL A 281 22.74 -24.41 -15.72
C VAL A 281 22.73 -25.92 -15.54
N TYR A 282 21.54 -26.50 -15.58
CA TYR A 282 21.27 -27.91 -15.34
C TYR A 282 20.33 -28.47 -16.40
N ASP A 283 20.61 -29.67 -16.91
CA ASP A 283 19.71 -30.38 -17.82
C ASP A 283 18.72 -31.23 -17.02
N PRO A 284 17.40 -30.95 -17.07
CA PRO A 284 16.42 -31.63 -16.23
C PRO A 284 16.15 -33.10 -16.56
N ILE A 285 16.66 -33.62 -17.68
CA ILE A 285 16.59 -35.05 -18.00
C ILE A 285 17.75 -35.82 -17.38
N ASN A 286 18.95 -35.22 -17.35
CA ASN A 286 20.17 -35.85 -16.87
C ASN A 286 20.45 -35.37 -15.44
N ALA A 287 19.85 -36.05 -14.46
CA ALA A 287 19.84 -35.66 -13.04
C ALA A 287 21.20 -35.82 -12.31
N ASP A 288 22.27 -35.27 -12.87
CA ASP A 288 23.61 -35.26 -12.28
C ASP A 288 24.07 -33.83 -11.99
N ILE A 289 24.26 -33.53 -10.69
CA ILE A 289 24.77 -32.23 -10.25
C ILE A 289 26.19 -31.99 -10.77
N GLN A 290 27.01 -33.01 -11.01
CA GLN A 290 28.38 -32.82 -11.51
C GLN A 290 28.39 -32.25 -12.93
N GLY A 291 27.39 -32.60 -13.75
CA GLY A 291 27.15 -32.01 -15.06
C GLY A 291 26.67 -30.55 -15.03
N ALA A 292 26.22 -30.03 -13.88
CA ALA A 292 25.75 -28.65 -13.77
C ALA A 292 26.92 -27.66 -13.96
N LYS A 293 26.73 -26.73 -14.91
CA LYS A 293 27.74 -25.74 -15.30
C LYS A 293 27.48 -24.44 -14.60
N SER A 294 28.51 -23.85 -13.99
CA SER A 294 28.38 -22.49 -13.46
C SER A 294 28.07 -21.50 -14.57
N LEU A 295 27.14 -20.59 -14.31
CA LEU A 295 26.86 -19.48 -15.21
C LEU A 295 27.26 -18.13 -14.60
N THR A 296 26.57 -17.65 -13.58
CA THR A 296 26.81 -16.30 -13.04
C THR A 296 27.19 -16.32 -11.57
N GLY A 297 28.22 -15.57 -11.18
CA GLY A 297 28.40 -15.09 -9.81
C GLY A 297 28.05 -13.60 -9.78
N GLN A 298 27.14 -13.18 -8.89
CA GLN A 298 26.67 -11.79 -8.85
C GLN A 298 26.61 -11.26 -7.41
N ALA A 299 26.75 -9.95 -7.25
CA ALA A 299 26.62 -9.30 -5.93
C ALA A 299 25.20 -9.44 -5.37
N ASP A 300 25.07 -9.37 -4.05
CA ASP A 300 23.77 -9.45 -3.38
C ASP A 300 22.95 -8.17 -3.59
N TRP A 301 21.94 -8.25 -4.47
CA TRP A 301 20.96 -7.18 -4.71
C TRP A 301 19.61 -7.45 -4.04
N GLY A 302 19.57 -8.36 -3.06
CA GLY A 302 18.34 -8.84 -2.43
C GLY A 302 17.55 -9.81 -3.32
N ASP A 303 16.30 -10.05 -2.95
CA ASP A 303 15.36 -10.89 -3.70
C ASP A 303 14.99 -10.27 -5.04
N GLY A 304 14.71 -11.12 -6.03
CA GLY A 304 14.43 -10.73 -7.40
C GLY A 304 13.79 -11.86 -8.23
N LEU A 305 13.58 -11.59 -9.52
CA LEU A 305 13.06 -12.51 -10.52
C LEU A 305 14.01 -12.52 -11.72
N LYS A 306 14.31 -13.70 -12.26
CA LYS A 306 15.02 -13.87 -13.53
C LYS A 306 14.06 -14.26 -14.65
N VAL A 307 14.33 -13.75 -15.85
CA VAL A 307 13.67 -14.20 -17.09
C VAL A 307 14.72 -14.34 -18.18
N TYR A 308 14.53 -15.35 -19.03
CA TYR A 308 15.37 -15.56 -20.19
C TYR A 308 14.75 -14.87 -21.42
N ASP A 309 15.58 -14.10 -22.12
CA ASP A 309 15.26 -13.38 -23.35
C ASP A 309 15.88 -14.12 -24.53
N GLU A 310 15.07 -14.98 -25.13
CA GLU A 310 15.44 -15.81 -26.27
C GLU A 310 15.90 -14.97 -27.47
N LYS A 311 15.23 -13.84 -27.75
CA LYS A 311 15.55 -12.94 -28.88
C LYS A 311 17.01 -12.46 -28.81
N ARG A 312 17.52 -12.21 -27.61
CA ARG A 312 18.85 -11.62 -27.40
C ARG A 312 19.86 -12.62 -26.82
N ASN A 313 19.42 -13.83 -26.51
CA ASN A 313 20.18 -14.81 -25.72
C ASN A 313 20.73 -14.21 -24.41
N GLN A 314 19.85 -13.58 -23.62
CA GLN A 314 20.20 -12.84 -22.41
C GLN A 314 19.35 -13.27 -21.22
N ILE A 315 19.87 -13.05 -20.01
CA ILE A 315 19.12 -13.22 -18.77
C ILE A 315 18.92 -11.85 -18.13
N TRP A 316 17.67 -11.49 -17.89
CA TRP A 316 17.28 -10.29 -17.16
C TRP A 316 16.97 -10.66 -15.72
N SER A 317 17.44 -9.85 -14.76
CA SER A 317 17.25 -10.09 -13.33
C SER A 317 16.78 -8.81 -12.66
N ILE A 318 15.50 -8.72 -12.29
CA ILE A 318 14.96 -7.55 -11.58
C ILE A 318 15.10 -7.71 -10.07
N HIS A 319 15.66 -6.69 -9.43
CA HIS A 319 15.85 -6.60 -8.00
C HIS A 319 15.28 -5.27 -7.47
N LYS A 320 15.30 -5.07 -6.16
CA LYS A 320 14.73 -3.86 -5.52
C LYS A 320 15.28 -2.52 -6.04
N LYS A 321 16.53 -2.49 -6.50
CA LYS A 321 17.24 -1.25 -6.89
C LYS A 321 17.84 -1.28 -8.29
N SER A 322 17.68 -2.39 -9.02
CA SER A 322 18.33 -2.56 -10.31
C SER A 322 17.66 -3.62 -11.17
N LEU A 323 17.75 -3.43 -12.48
CA LEU A 323 17.60 -4.48 -13.48
C LEU A 323 18.99 -4.84 -13.98
N LEU A 324 19.36 -6.11 -13.84
CA LEU A 324 20.65 -6.63 -14.28
C LEU A 324 20.47 -7.37 -15.59
N GLN A 325 21.40 -7.19 -16.51
CA GLN A 325 21.43 -7.83 -17.82
C GLN A 325 22.65 -8.72 -17.91
N PHE A 326 22.48 -10.01 -18.20
CA PHE A 326 23.56 -10.97 -18.34
C PHE A 326 23.55 -11.61 -19.72
N ASP A 327 24.73 -11.94 -20.23
CA ASP A 327 24.88 -12.84 -21.37
C ASP A 327 24.53 -14.26 -20.92
N ALA A 328 23.62 -14.94 -21.63
CA ALA A 328 23.14 -16.24 -21.18
C ALA A 328 24.11 -17.39 -21.45
N SER A 329 25.12 -17.19 -22.32
CA SER A 329 26.09 -18.24 -22.67
C SER A 329 27.28 -18.24 -21.70
N THR A 330 27.75 -17.06 -21.35
CA THR A 330 28.95 -16.84 -20.52
C THR A 330 28.62 -16.50 -19.08
N GLY A 331 27.41 -15.99 -18.84
CA GLY A 331 27.00 -15.49 -17.54
C GLY A 331 27.60 -14.14 -17.13
N GLN A 332 28.28 -13.46 -18.04
CA GLN A 332 28.87 -12.15 -17.76
C GLN A 332 27.78 -11.07 -17.62
N LEU A 333 27.95 -10.19 -16.64
CA LEU A 333 27.10 -9.01 -16.46
C LEU A 333 27.39 -8.00 -17.59
N ILE A 334 26.39 -7.74 -18.43
CA ILE A 334 26.45 -6.77 -19.53
C ILE A 334 26.18 -5.36 -19.00
N HIS A 335 25.09 -5.19 -18.24
CA HIS A 335 24.66 -3.87 -17.77
C HIS A 335 23.88 -3.91 -16.44
N THR A 336 23.90 -2.79 -15.72
CA THR A 336 23.10 -2.55 -14.52
C THR A 336 22.26 -1.29 -14.68
N HIS A 337 20.96 -1.44 -14.91
CA HIS A 337 20.02 -0.32 -15.01
C HIS A 337 19.49 0.04 -13.61
N LYS A 338 19.56 1.33 -13.22
CA LYS A 338 19.20 1.80 -11.86
C LYS A 338 18.11 2.88 -11.81
N GLN A 339 17.68 3.40 -12.96
CA GLN A 339 16.69 4.47 -13.02
C GLN A 339 15.27 3.89 -13.11
N ILE A 340 14.38 4.37 -12.23
CA ILE A 340 12.96 3.97 -12.09
C ILE A 340 12.82 2.45 -12.04
N ILE A 341 12.89 1.87 -10.85
CA ILE A 341 12.76 0.41 -10.70
C ILE A 341 11.35 0.05 -10.24
N PRO A 342 10.63 -0.82 -10.98
CA PRO A 342 9.29 -1.27 -10.60
C PRO A 342 9.26 -1.91 -9.20
N HIS A 343 8.20 -1.65 -8.45
CA HIS A 343 8.03 -2.20 -7.09
C HIS A 343 7.69 -3.70 -7.06
N GLY A 344 7.04 -4.23 -8.11
CA GLY A 344 6.43 -5.58 -8.18
C GLY A 344 7.37 -6.78 -8.32
N LYS A 345 8.63 -6.53 -8.72
CA LYS A 345 9.62 -7.56 -9.10
C LYS A 345 9.04 -8.65 -10.01
N SER A 346 8.31 -8.24 -11.03
CA SER A 346 7.80 -9.10 -12.10
C SER A 346 8.38 -8.67 -13.45
N ILE A 347 8.55 -9.60 -14.36
CA ILE A 347 8.88 -9.35 -15.76
C ILE A 347 8.17 -10.42 -16.58
N ALA A 348 7.43 -9.97 -17.58
CA ALA A 348 7.05 -10.78 -18.72
C ALA A 348 7.72 -10.17 -19.97
N ILE A 349 8.20 -11.00 -20.89
CA ILE A 349 8.76 -10.53 -22.16
C ILE A 349 7.68 -10.64 -23.22
N ASN A 350 7.32 -9.53 -23.85
CA ASN A 350 6.31 -9.52 -24.91
C ASN A 350 6.90 -9.93 -26.27
N ARG A 351 6.05 -10.02 -27.30
CA ARG A 351 6.48 -10.40 -28.66
C ARG A 351 7.54 -9.49 -29.29
N ASP A 352 7.62 -8.23 -28.89
CA ASP A 352 8.61 -7.27 -29.41
C ASP A 352 9.96 -7.40 -28.68
N GLY A 353 9.99 -8.17 -27.59
CA GLY A 353 11.13 -8.30 -26.70
C GLY A 353 11.21 -7.17 -25.67
N ASP A 354 10.12 -6.45 -25.42
CA ASP A 354 10.01 -5.50 -24.31
C ASP A 354 9.78 -6.25 -23.00
N LEU A 355 10.43 -5.78 -21.94
CA LEU A 355 10.22 -6.28 -20.58
C LEU A 355 9.04 -5.52 -19.96
N VAL A 356 8.00 -6.23 -19.57
CA VAL A 356 6.79 -5.66 -18.98
C VAL A 356 6.62 -6.13 -17.56
N SER A 357 6.70 -5.18 -16.62
CA SER A 357 6.56 -5.40 -15.19
C SER A 357 5.21 -4.89 -14.69
N TRP A 358 4.61 -5.64 -13.77
CA TRP A 358 3.38 -5.29 -13.07
C TRP A 358 3.62 -5.22 -11.57
N ASP A 359 3.16 -4.15 -10.94
CA ASP A 359 3.30 -3.96 -9.49
C ASP A 359 2.35 -4.80 -8.63
N GLY A 360 1.46 -5.57 -9.26
CA GLY A 360 0.43 -6.33 -8.57
C GLY A 360 -0.88 -5.55 -8.37
N ARG A 361 -0.94 -4.28 -8.79
CA ARG A 361 -2.14 -3.41 -8.76
C ARG A 361 -2.35 -2.73 -10.10
N TRP A 362 -2.38 -1.41 -10.15
CA TRP A 362 -2.75 -0.66 -11.36
C TRP A 362 -1.54 0.00 -12.03
N ASN A 363 -0.30 -0.38 -11.68
CA ASN A 363 0.89 0.17 -12.33
C ASN A 363 1.57 -0.87 -13.22
N ILE A 364 1.78 -0.47 -14.48
CA ILE A 364 2.57 -1.22 -15.46
C ILE A 364 3.84 -0.43 -15.75
N PHE A 365 4.94 -1.14 -15.92
CA PHE A 365 6.20 -0.57 -16.33
C PHE A 365 6.70 -1.33 -17.55
N MET A 366 7.16 -0.62 -18.57
CA MET A 366 7.73 -1.24 -19.77
C MET A 366 9.15 -0.75 -19.98
N PHE A 367 10.06 -1.67 -20.26
CA PHE A 367 11.44 -1.39 -20.59
C PHE A 367 11.74 -1.98 -21.96
N SER A 368 12.20 -1.15 -22.88
CA SER A 368 12.54 -1.55 -24.24
C SER A 368 14.06 -1.64 -24.38
N PRO A 369 14.64 -2.84 -24.37
CA PRO A 369 16.10 -2.99 -24.42
C PRO A 369 16.73 -2.40 -25.69
N ASP A 370 16.01 -2.45 -26.82
CA ASP A 370 16.50 -2.00 -28.13
C ASP A 370 16.30 -0.50 -28.37
N ALA A 371 15.74 0.25 -27.40
CA ALA A 371 15.58 1.69 -27.54
C ALA A 371 16.94 2.41 -27.49
N LYS A 372 17.07 3.54 -28.20
CA LYS A 372 18.29 4.37 -28.21
C LYS A 372 18.75 4.74 -26.79
N ASN A 373 17.81 5.01 -25.90
CA ASN A 373 18.04 5.29 -24.47
C ASN A 373 17.13 4.36 -23.65
N PRO A 374 17.60 3.15 -23.29
CA PRO A 374 16.77 2.17 -22.61
C PRO A 374 16.49 2.61 -21.16
N GLY A 375 15.22 2.57 -20.77
CA GLY A 375 14.75 2.98 -19.45
C GLY A 375 13.31 2.54 -19.21
N TRP A 376 12.94 2.42 -17.93
CA TRP A 376 11.57 2.05 -17.57
C TRP A 376 10.61 3.21 -17.84
N ARG A 377 9.56 2.91 -18.61
CA ARG A 377 8.40 3.76 -18.85
C ARG A 377 7.28 3.32 -17.92
N HIS A 378 6.71 4.24 -17.15
CA HIS A 378 5.63 3.94 -16.21
C HIS A 378 4.27 4.29 -16.80
N TYR A 379 3.31 3.38 -16.70
CA TYR A 379 1.93 3.55 -17.09
C TYR A 379 1.05 3.41 -15.85
N ASN A 380 0.54 4.55 -15.37
CA ASN A 380 -0.28 4.62 -14.17
C ASN A 380 -1.76 4.50 -14.56
N TRP A 381 -2.44 3.46 -14.08
CA TRP A 381 -3.86 3.28 -14.36
C TRP A 381 -4.81 3.98 -13.36
N MET A 382 -4.31 4.75 -12.38
CA MET A 382 -5.13 5.59 -11.50
C MET A 382 -6.28 4.82 -10.82
N LYS A 383 -5.99 3.63 -10.28
CA LYS A 383 -6.97 2.65 -9.75
C LYS A 383 -7.92 2.01 -10.77
N GLN A 384 -7.75 2.21 -12.07
CA GLN A 384 -8.48 1.43 -13.07
C GLN A 384 -7.74 0.11 -13.35
N GLY A 385 -7.58 -0.70 -12.30
CA GLY A 385 -6.93 -2.01 -12.32
C GLY A 385 -7.14 -2.76 -10.99
N PRO A 386 -6.34 -3.79 -10.68
CA PRO A 386 -6.42 -4.48 -9.41
C PRO A 386 -6.27 -3.55 -8.19
N GLN A 387 -7.27 -3.53 -7.31
CA GLN A 387 -7.28 -2.64 -6.14
C GLN A 387 -6.41 -3.11 -4.97
N ARG A 388 -6.13 -4.41 -4.93
CA ARG A 388 -5.35 -5.07 -3.88
C ARG A 388 -4.17 -5.78 -4.53
N GLY A 389 -3.05 -5.78 -3.83
CA GLY A 389 -1.81 -6.43 -4.24
C GLY A 389 -0.71 -6.12 -3.24
N ASP A 390 0.31 -6.96 -3.18
CA ASP A 390 1.36 -6.88 -2.16
C ASP A 390 2.76 -6.59 -2.73
N VAL A 391 2.83 -6.22 -4.02
CA VAL A 391 4.04 -5.99 -4.83
C VAL A 391 5.02 -7.16 -4.91
N ARG A 392 4.66 -8.36 -4.46
CA ARG A 392 5.52 -9.55 -4.51
C ARG A 392 5.07 -10.46 -5.64
N VAL A 393 5.07 -9.99 -6.88
CA VAL A 393 4.47 -10.72 -8.00
C VAL A 393 5.36 -11.85 -8.50
N TYR A 394 6.66 -11.62 -8.72
CA TYR A 394 7.60 -12.62 -9.27
C TYR A 394 7.06 -13.27 -10.56
N GLY A 395 7.20 -14.58 -10.73
CA GLY A 395 6.69 -15.36 -11.86
C GLY A 395 5.16 -15.55 -11.89
N LYS A 396 4.41 -14.84 -11.03
CA LYS A 396 2.94 -14.78 -11.11
C LYS A 396 2.43 -13.81 -12.19
N TRP A 397 3.27 -13.42 -13.14
CA TRP A 397 2.96 -12.50 -14.23
C TRP A 397 3.65 -12.97 -15.50
N VAL A 398 2.87 -13.36 -16.50
CA VAL A 398 3.37 -13.94 -17.75
C VAL A 398 2.71 -13.27 -18.95
N TYR A 399 3.38 -13.34 -20.10
CA TYR A 399 2.85 -12.94 -21.38
C TYR A 399 2.32 -14.17 -22.13
N LEU A 400 1.11 -14.06 -22.65
CA LEU A 400 0.40 -15.10 -23.40
C LEU A 400 0.53 -14.78 -24.89
N LYS A 401 1.52 -15.40 -25.55
CA LYS A 401 1.90 -15.08 -26.94
C LYS A 401 0.73 -15.20 -27.92
N ASP A 402 -0.03 -16.29 -27.83
CA ASP A 402 -1.14 -16.58 -28.74
C ASP A 402 -2.33 -15.61 -28.60
N TYR A 403 -2.41 -14.89 -27.48
CA TYR A 403 -3.47 -13.94 -27.19
C TYR A 403 -3.02 -12.47 -27.31
N ASP A 404 -1.70 -12.23 -27.31
CA ASP A 404 -1.12 -10.92 -27.04
C ASP A 404 -1.74 -10.24 -25.80
N LEU A 405 -1.78 -11.02 -24.71
CA LEU A 405 -2.31 -10.61 -23.39
C LEU A 405 -1.28 -10.94 -22.31
N TYR A 406 -1.48 -10.34 -21.14
CA TYR A 406 -0.76 -10.71 -19.93
C TYR A 406 -1.72 -11.34 -18.94
N ALA A 407 -1.24 -12.31 -18.17
CA ALA A 407 -1.99 -12.94 -17.10
C ALA A 407 -1.18 -12.93 -15.80
N GLY A 408 -1.83 -12.59 -14.69
CA GLY A 408 -1.18 -12.73 -13.41
C GLY A 408 -2.05 -12.55 -12.18
N ILE A 409 -1.44 -12.76 -11.01
CA ILE A 409 -2.09 -12.62 -9.72
C ILE A 409 -1.13 -12.11 -8.63
N SER A 410 -1.63 -11.26 -7.74
CA SER A 410 -0.85 -10.65 -6.65
C SER A 410 -1.45 -10.85 -5.27
N SER A 411 -2.75 -11.16 -5.18
CA SER A 411 -3.47 -11.30 -3.91
C SER A 411 -4.54 -12.38 -3.98
N HIS A 412 -4.92 -12.90 -2.82
CA HIS A 412 -6.06 -13.79 -2.66
C HIS A 412 -7.40 -13.04 -2.49
N GLU A 413 -7.34 -11.71 -2.34
CA GLU A 413 -8.50 -10.83 -2.16
C GLU A 413 -9.14 -10.39 -3.49
N THR A 414 -8.48 -10.68 -4.61
CA THR A 414 -9.00 -10.49 -5.97
C THR A 414 -8.78 -11.77 -6.77
N GLY A 415 -9.48 -11.91 -7.88
CA GLY A 415 -9.28 -12.96 -8.86
C GLY A 415 -7.96 -12.88 -9.61
N PHE A 416 -7.87 -13.70 -10.66
CA PHE A 416 -6.75 -13.70 -11.59
C PHE A 416 -6.95 -12.59 -12.62
N TRP A 417 -5.91 -11.83 -12.94
CA TRP A 417 -6.03 -10.64 -13.79
C TRP A 417 -5.49 -10.90 -15.19
N ILE A 418 -6.29 -10.52 -16.18
CA ILE A 418 -5.90 -10.44 -17.59
C ILE A 418 -5.74 -8.96 -17.94
N TYR A 419 -4.65 -8.66 -18.63
CA TYR A 419 -4.31 -7.30 -19.01
C TYR A 419 -3.97 -7.20 -20.50
N LYS A 420 -4.47 -6.14 -21.12
CA LYS A 420 -4.12 -5.73 -22.48
C LYS A 420 -3.66 -4.28 -22.43
N HIS A 421 -2.45 -4.00 -22.87
CA HIS A 421 -1.97 -2.62 -22.95
C HIS A 421 -2.67 -1.86 -24.10
N PRO A 422 -3.34 -0.72 -23.85
CA PRO A 422 -3.91 0.11 -24.91
C PRO A 422 -2.79 0.77 -25.72
N PRO A 423 -2.77 0.63 -27.05
CA PRO A 423 -1.72 1.21 -27.91
C PRO A 423 -1.56 2.74 -27.76
N GLN A 424 -2.64 3.43 -27.42
CA GLN A 424 -2.71 4.88 -27.28
C GLN A 424 -2.29 5.39 -25.89
N MET A 425 -2.09 4.50 -24.91
CA MET A 425 -1.74 4.91 -23.55
C MET A 425 -0.32 5.49 -23.55
N LYS A 426 -0.16 6.69 -23.00
CA LYS A 426 1.14 7.35 -22.88
C LYS A 426 1.77 7.09 -21.51
N PRO A 427 3.09 6.91 -21.42
CA PRO A 427 3.75 6.78 -20.13
C PRO A 427 3.79 8.12 -19.38
N VAL A 428 3.94 8.03 -18.06
CA VAL A 428 4.19 9.17 -17.19
C VAL A 428 5.58 9.74 -17.49
N ASN A 429 5.62 11.02 -17.83
CA ASN A 429 6.86 11.76 -18.06
C ASN A 429 7.41 12.29 -16.73
N TYR A 430 8.28 11.49 -16.11
CA TYR A 430 8.96 11.91 -14.88
C TYR A 430 10.06 12.94 -15.14
N ALA A 431 10.19 13.89 -14.22
CA ALA A 431 11.31 14.81 -14.16
C ALA A 431 12.63 14.02 -13.97
N PRO A 432 13.71 14.39 -14.67
CA PRO A 432 14.99 13.69 -14.58
C PRO A 432 15.74 13.97 -13.27
N LEU A 433 15.26 14.92 -12.46
CA LEU A 433 15.90 15.36 -11.22
C LEU A 433 15.48 14.48 -10.03
N ASN A 434 16.44 14.25 -9.12
CA ASN A 434 16.20 13.52 -7.87
C ASN A 434 15.90 14.51 -6.72
N LEU A 435 14.73 14.39 -6.08
CA LEU A 435 14.32 15.27 -4.98
C LEU A 435 15.29 15.25 -3.79
N GLY A 436 15.82 14.07 -3.43
CA GLY A 436 16.78 13.94 -2.34
C GLY A 436 18.12 14.64 -2.64
N GLU A 437 18.59 14.58 -3.88
CA GLU A 437 19.79 15.33 -4.30
C GLU A 437 19.54 16.85 -4.32
N LEU A 438 18.34 17.29 -4.70
CA LEU A 438 17.97 18.71 -4.60
C LEU A 438 18.01 19.18 -3.14
N VAL A 439 17.38 18.45 -2.22
CA VAL A 439 17.42 18.73 -0.77
C VAL A 439 18.85 18.75 -0.24
N LYS A 440 19.69 17.79 -0.67
CA LYS A 440 21.09 17.69 -0.23
C LYS A 440 21.93 18.89 -0.68
N LYS A 441 21.70 19.39 -1.89
CA LYS A 441 22.41 20.54 -2.47
C LYS A 441 21.95 21.88 -1.88
N THR A 442 20.73 21.96 -1.36
CA THR A 442 20.26 23.16 -0.67
C THR A 442 20.93 23.28 0.70
N VAL A 443 21.50 24.45 0.97
CA VAL A 443 22.08 24.81 2.28
C VAL A 443 21.00 24.79 3.36
N THR A 444 21.36 24.42 4.59
CA THR A 444 20.44 24.49 5.74
C THR A 444 19.94 25.93 5.94
N GLY A 445 18.64 26.09 6.12
CA GLY A 445 17.95 27.39 6.17
C GLY A 445 17.65 28.00 4.80
N GLY A 446 18.17 27.42 3.71
CA GLY A 446 17.99 27.91 2.35
C GLY A 446 16.59 27.65 1.79
N VAL A 447 16.37 28.17 0.58
CA VAL A 447 15.13 27.99 -0.20
C VAL A 447 15.39 26.98 -1.32
N LEU A 448 14.61 25.90 -1.34
CA LEU A 448 14.54 24.95 -2.44
C LEU A 448 13.29 25.24 -3.28
N LYS A 449 13.49 25.82 -4.47
CA LYS A 449 12.44 25.86 -5.50
C LYS A 449 12.58 24.62 -6.36
N VAL A 450 11.65 23.68 -6.20
CA VAL A 450 11.66 22.45 -7.00
C VAL A 450 11.12 22.78 -8.41
N PRO A 451 11.84 22.43 -9.49
CA PRO A 451 11.33 22.66 -10.84
C PRO A 451 9.99 21.96 -11.07
N ALA A 452 9.09 22.59 -11.82
CA ALA A 452 7.81 21.98 -12.17
C ALA A 452 8.02 20.64 -12.89
N GLY A 453 7.21 19.64 -12.55
CA GLY A 453 7.32 18.30 -13.10
C GLY A 453 6.74 17.21 -12.21
N ILE A 454 6.72 15.99 -12.74
CA ILE A 454 6.26 14.80 -12.02
C ILE A 454 7.47 14.08 -11.44
N TYR A 455 7.48 13.79 -10.14
CA TYR A 455 8.60 13.13 -9.46
C TYR A 455 8.16 11.78 -8.91
N GLY A 456 8.81 10.70 -9.34
CA GLY A 456 8.49 9.33 -8.89
C GLY A 456 8.91 9.00 -7.46
N GLN A 457 9.62 9.90 -6.78
CA GLN A 457 10.13 9.70 -5.41
C GLN A 457 9.29 10.51 -4.43
N GLY A 458 9.19 10.06 -3.18
CA GLY A 458 8.70 10.93 -2.11
C GLY A 458 9.74 11.96 -1.68
N LEU A 459 9.30 13.07 -1.10
CA LEU A 459 10.18 14.14 -0.64
C LEU A 459 10.59 13.90 0.82
N TYR A 460 11.89 13.76 1.07
CA TYR A 460 12.44 13.64 2.42
C TYR A 460 13.24 14.90 2.79
N ILE A 461 12.87 15.54 3.90
CA ILE A 461 13.50 16.77 4.41
C ILE A 461 14.07 16.47 5.78
N ASN A 462 15.36 16.73 6.00
CA ASN A 462 16.05 16.39 7.25
C ASN A 462 16.85 17.55 7.86
N ARG A 463 16.53 18.78 7.47
CA ARG A 463 17.19 20.01 7.89
C ARG A 463 16.23 21.18 7.74
N SER A 464 16.54 22.30 8.39
CA SER A 464 15.77 23.53 8.20
C SER A 464 15.84 23.98 6.74
N MET A 465 14.71 24.38 6.15
CA MET A 465 14.61 24.94 4.79
C MET A 465 13.20 25.41 4.45
N THR A 466 13.09 26.27 3.44
CA THR A 466 11.82 26.52 2.74
C THR A 466 11.78 25.73 1.44
N VAL A 467 10.67 25.06 1.16
CA VAL A 467 10.46 24.27 -0.06
C VAL A 467 9.23 24.78 -0.79
N ASP A 468 9.43 25.22 -2.03
CA ASP A 468 8.35 25.63 -2.94
C ASP A 468 8.11 24.53 -3.99
N LEU A 469 6.87 24.05 -4.02
CA LEU A 469 6.43 22.93 -4.85
C LEU A 469 5.46 23.36 -5.97
N THR A 470 5.51 24.64 -6.36
CA THR A 470 4.74 25.15 -7.49
C THR A 470 4.93 24.30 -8.75
N GLY A 471 3.84 23.73 -9.27
CA GLY A 471 3.86 22.88 -10.47
C GLY A 471 4.48 21.49 -10.27
N VAL A 472 4.66 21.04 -9.02
CA VAL A 472 5.26 19.74 -8.69
C VAL A 472 4.19 18.71 -8.35
N SER A 473 4.26 17.53 -8.98
CA SER A 473 3.45 16.36 -8.63
C SER A 473 4.34 15.24 -8.10
N ILE A 474 4.17 14.89 -6.82
CA ILE A 474 4.95 13.82 -6.16
C ILE A 474 4.17 12.50 -6.25
N ARG A 475 4.80 11.47 -6.81
CA ARG A 475 4.20 10.14 -7.09
C ARG A 475 4.85 9.01 -6.28
N GLY A 476 5.68 9.33 -5.29
CA GLY A 476 6.33 8.36 -4.43
C GLY A 476 6.15 8.67 -2.95
N ILE A 477 6.51 7.69 -2.10
CA ILE A 477 6.41 7.79 -0.64
C ILE A 477 7.81 7.84 -0.03
N ALA A 478 8.08 8.89 0.74
CA ALA A 478 9.32 9.05 1.49
C ALA A 478 9.34 8.10 2.70
N ASN A 479 10.38 7.27 2.79
CA ASN A 479 10.63 6.35 3.90
C ASN A 479 9.47 5.40 4.26
N ARG A 480 8.53 5.16 3.33
CA ARG A 480 7.26 4.41 3.57
C ARG A 480 6.38 5.06 4.67
N LYS A 481 6.49 6.38 4.86
CA LYS A 481 5.75 7.12 5.90
C LYS A 481 4.76 8.12 5.31
N GLY A 482 5.17 8.90 4.32
CA GLY A 482 4.28 9.86 3.67
C GLY A 482 4.83 10.37 2.35
N ILE A 483 4.00 11.07 1.57
CA ILE A 483 4.39 11.68 0.29
C ILE A 483 5.51 12.69 0.53
N VAL A 484 5.37 13.50 1.58
CA VAL A 484 6.44 14.28 2.20
C VAL A 484 6.73 13.74 3.60
N ASN A 485 8.00 13.54 3.93
CA ASN A 485 8.45 13.23 5.28
C ASN A 485 9.49 14.26 5.76
N VAL A 486 9.11 15.05 6.76
CA VAL A 486 9.98 15.98 7.47
C VAL A 486 10.51 15.27 8.72
N SER A 487 11.81 15.06 8.80
CA SER A 487 12.44 14.27 9.86
C SER A 487 13.73 14.94 10.36
N CYS A 488 13.60 15.80 11.36
CA CYS A 488 14.73 16.47 12.00
C CYS A 488 14.36 17.03 13.38
N ASN A 489 15.36 17.12 14.26
CA ASN A 489 15.20 17.74 15.58
C ASN A 489 15.47 19.23 15.49
N GLY A 490 14.64 20.07 16.13
CA GLY A 490 14.88 21.52 16.23
C GLY A 490 14.87 22.26 14.89
N CYS A 491 14.40 21.65 13.81
CA CYS A 491 14.47 22.24 12.49
C CYS A 491 13.24 23.09 12.19
N GLN A 492 13.46 24.17 11.42
CA GLN A 492 12.41 25.02 10.90
C GLN A 492 12.20 24.72 9.42
N VAL A 493 11.03 24.19 9.08
CA VAL A 493 10.68 23.80 7.71
C VAL A 493 9.41 24.53 7.28
N LYS A 494 9.48 25.20 6.12
CA LYS A 494 8.31 25.77 5.46
C LYS A 494 8.06 25.05 4.14
N ILE A 495 6.85 24.58 3.90
CA ILE A 495 6.43 23.95 2.65
C ILE A 495 5.32 24.80 2.04
N THR A 496 5.48 25.19 0.78
CA THR A 496 4.49 25.97 0.03
C THR A 496 4.06 25.28 -1.25
N ASN A 497 2.80 25.46 -1.66
CA ASN A 497 2.26 25.02 -2.96
C ASN A 497 2.31 23.50 -3.19
N LEU A 498 2.17 22.70 -2.12
CA LEU A 498 2.18 21.24 -2.21
C LEU A 498 0.90 20.74 -2.88
N ASN A 499 1.03 19.87 -3.89
CA ASN A 499 -0.06 19.02 -4.37
C ASN A 499 0.27 17.54 -4.09
N ALA A 500 -0.39 16.96 -3.09
CA ALA A 500 -0.18 15.60 -2.64
C ALA A 500 -1.46 14.78 -2.84
N ASP A 501 -1.42 13.81 -3.77
CA ASP A 501 -2.53 12.89 -4.02
C ASP A 501 -2.12 11.45 -3.71
N GLY A 502 -2.77 10.86 -2.71
CA GLY A 502 -2.48 9.51 -2.24
C GLY A 502 -2.82 8.40 -3.24
N ILE A 503 -3.72 8.63 -4.21
CA ILE A 503 -3.96 7.67 -5.31
C ILE A 503 -2.74 7.64 -6.22
N GLN A 504 -2.28 8.84 -6.57
CA GLN A 504 -1.19 9.05 -7.50
C GLN A 504 0.15 8.59 -6.94
N ALA A 505 0.38 8.81 -5.64
CA ALA A 505 1.58 8.42 -4.92
C ALA A 505 1.48 7.04 -4.26
N ASP A 506 0.34 6.36 -4.41
CA ASP A 506 0.07 5.07 -3.77
C ASP A 506 0.15 5.07 -2.23
N CYS A 507 -0.19 6.20 -1.61
CA CYS A 507 -0.17 6.41 -0.17
C CYS A 507 -1.46 5.91 0.49
N LEU A 508 -1.77 4.62 0.29
CA LEU A 508 -3.06 3.99 0.60
C LEU A 508 -2.95 2.84 1.62
N GLY A 509 -1.80 2.69 2.28
CA GLY A 509 -1.56 1.60 3.23
C GLY A 509 -1.09 2.10 4.60
N GLY A 510 -1.54 1.44 5.67
CA GLY A 510 -1.15 1.78 7.05
C GLY A 510 -1.44 3.25 7.37
N ASN A 511 -0.53 3.91 8.09
CA ASN A 511 -0.69 5.33 8.44
C ASN A 511 -0.02 6.26 7.41
N CYS A 512 -0.03 5.90 6.12
CA CYS A 512 0.62 6.71 5.10
C CYS A 512 -0.03 8.10 5.03
N ALA A 513 0.82 9.13 5.13
CA ALA A 513 0.36 10.52 5.21
C ALA A 513 0.69 11.34 3.96
N GLY A 514 -0.08 12.40 3.70
CA GLY A 514 0.36 13.46 2.78
C GLY A 514 1.65 14.10 3.28
N ILE A 515 1.65 14.52 4.55
CA ILE A 515 2.85 14.98 5.26
C ILE A 515 3.00 14.20 6.58
N LYS A 516 4.15 13.57 6.76
CA LYS A 516 4.61 13.08 8.07
C LYS A 516 5.66 14.06 8.62
N ALA A 517 5.45 14.56 9.82
CA ALA A 517 6.47 15.29 10.58
C ALA A 517 6.96 14.43 11.74
N GLU A 518 8.27 14.28 11.88
CA GLU A 518 8.91 13.51 12.93
C GLU A 518 10.22 14.15 13.41
N GLY A 519 10.58 13.90 14.67
CA GLY A 519 11.69 14.58 15.34
C GLY A 519 11.24 15.28 16.62
N LYS A 520 12.23 15.69 17.42
CA LYS A 520 12.02 16.41 18.68
C LYS A 520 12.01 17.91 18.44
N GLY A 521 10.95 18.60 18.87
CA GLY A 521 10.89 20.07 18.84
C GLY A 521 11.04 20.67 17.44
N PHE A 522 10.42 20.08 16.43
CA PHE A 522 10.41 20.65 15.07
C PHE A 522 9.49 21.87 14.98
N ASP A 523 9.70 22.75 14.00
CA ASP A 523 8.78 23.83 13.63
C ASP A 523 8.40 23.68 12.15
N LEU A 524 7.15 23.33 11.87
CA LEU A 524 6.65 23.07 10.51
C LEU A 524 5.57 24.08 10.14
N THR A 525 5.80 24.84 9.08
CA THR A 525 4.76 25.65 8.41
C THR A 525 4.38 25.02 7.07
N VAL A 526 3.09 24.82 6.85
CA VAL A 526 2.50 24.34 5.59
C VAL A 526 1.53 25.40 5.09
N ASP A 527 1.75 25.87 3.87
CA ASP A 527 0.98 26.96 3.27
C ASP A 527 0.59 26.60 1.81
N HIS A 528 -0.63 26.93 1.41
CA HIS A 528 -1.16 26.64 0.07
C HIS A 528 -1.00 25.16 -0.35
N ALA A 529 -1.29 24.22 0.55
CA ALA A 529 -1.23 22.80 0.26
C ALA A 529 -2.60 22.22 -0.13
N VAL A 530 -2.61 21.30 -1.09
CA VAL A 530 -3.74 20.41 -1.40
C VAL A 530 -3.28 18.98 -1.11
N ILE A 531 -3.90 18.35 -0.11
CA ILE A 531 -3.63 16.96 0.29
C ILE A 531 -4.92 16.17 0.15
N LYS A 532 -4.94 15.17 -0.74
CA LYS A 532 -6.15 14.40 -1.00
C LYS A 532 -5.90 12.91 -1.13
N ASN A 533 -6.93 12.12 -0.84
CA ASN A 533 -6.96 10.67 -1.04
C ASN A 533 -5.84 9.89 -0.34
N THR A 534 -5.37 10.39 0.80
CA THR A 534 -4.37 9.73 1.64
C THR A 534 -5.04 8.98 2.79
N VAL A 535 -4.33 8.09 3.47
CA VAL A 535 -4.89 7.51 4.71
C VAL A 535 -4.97 8.56 5.82
N ILE A 536 -3.92 9.36 5.94
CA ILE A 536 -3.87 10.52 6.85
C ILE A 536 -3.47 11.76 6.05
N GLY A 537 -4.10 12.92 6.25
CA GLY A 537 -3.67 14.15 5.60
C GLY A 537 -2.31 14.60 6.12
N ILE A 538 -2.26 14.98 7.40
CA ILE A 538 -1.03 15.33 8.12
C ILE A 538 -0.94 14.55 9.43
N ILE A 539 0.24 14.00 9.75
CA ILE A 539 0.51 13.39 11.06
C ILE A 539 1.87 13.79 11.63
N THR A 540 1.92 14.14 12.91
CA THR A 540 3.15 14.54 13.61
C THR A 540 3.69 13.46 14.56
N ASP A 541 4.81 13.77 15.23
CA ASP A 541 5.43 12.99 16.30
C ASP A 541 4.77 13.23 17.66
N ASN A 542 5.25 12.58 18.72
CA ASN A 542 4.84 12.79 20.10
C ASN A 542 6.01 13.29 20.97
N ARG A 543 6.83 14.21 20.46
CA ARG A 543 8.10 14.63 21.08
C ARG A 543 8.31 16.14 21.04
N GLY A 544 7.24 16.92 21.17
CA GLY A 544 7.30 18.38 21.12
C GLY A 544 7.37 18.93 19.69
N GLY A 545 7.24 20.26 19.56
CA GLY A 545 7.28 20.98 18.29
C GLY A 545 6.02 21.80 17.98
N THR A 546 6.06 22.52 16.88
CA THR A 546 4.98 23.39 16.41
C THR A 546 4.57 23.06 14.98
N LEU A 547 3.28 23.16 14.69
CA LEU A 547 2.76 23.02 13.33
C LEU A 547 1.77 24.13 13.00
N ARG A 548 2.01 24.84 11.90
CA ARG A 548 1.12 25.87 11.33
C ARG A 548 0.62 25.42 9.95
N LEU A 549 -0.70 25.34 9.75
CA LEU A 549 -1.35 25.01 8.49
C LEU A 549 -2.18 26.21 8.03
N THR A 550 -1.87 26.74 6.85
CA THR A 550 -2.48 27.97 6.33
C THR A 550 -2.94 27.78 4.88
N ASN A 551 -4.06 28.39 4.51
CA ASN A 551 -4.56 28.45 3.13
C ASN A 551 -4.61 27.09 2.40
N SER A 552 -4.93 26.01 3.12
CA SER A 552 -4.75 24.64 2.63
C SER A 552 -6.05 23.86 2.58
N LEU A 553 -6.08 22.82 1.75
CA LEU A 553 -7.16 21.84 1.62
C LEU A 553 -6.65 20.44 1.96
N ILE A 554 -7.30 19.79 2.91
CA ILE A 554 -7.17 18.36 3.19
C ILE A 554 -8.52 17.71 2.93
N GLU A 555 -8.60 16.74 2.02
CA GLU A 555 -9.86 16.06 1.71
C GLU A 555 -9.72 14.58 1.40
N ASN A 556 -10.83 13.83 1.53
CA ASN A 556 -10.87 12.40 1.20
C ASN A 556 -9.80 11.59 1.95
N SER A 557 -9.55 11.94 3.21
CA SER A 557 -8.61 11.20 4.05
C SER A 557 -9.26 9.92 4.58
N GLY A 558 -8.49 8.84 4.72
CA GLY A 558 -8.99 7.53 5.11
C GLY A 558 -9.40 6.67 3.91
N LEU A 559 -9.54 5.36 4.17
CA LEU A 559 -9.94 4.39 3.16
C LEU A 559 -11.39 3.98 3.40
N ASP A 560 -12.23 4.10 2.38
CA ASP A 560 -13.61 3.59 2.42
C ASP A 560 -13.65 2.10 1.99
N ASP A 561 -12.83 1.27 2.64
CA ASP A 561 -12.54 -0.10 2.20
C ASP A 561 -12.77 -1.16 3.29
N ARG A 562 -13.47 -0.79 4.37
CA ARG A 562 -13.69 -1.60 5.60
C ARG A 562 -12.41 -2.00 6.33
N SER A 563 -11.25 -1.43 5.99
CA SER A 563 -10.02 -1.68 6.76
C SER A 563 -10.16 -1.17 8.19
N LYS A 564 -9.39 -1.76 9.12
CA LYS A 564 -9.30 -1.28 10.51
C LYS A 564 -8.50 0.03 10.64
N THR A 565 -8.10 0.63 9.53
CA THR A 565 -7.25 1.80 9.53
C THR A 565 -8.09 3.05 9.77
N LEU A 566 -7.84 3.74 10.87
CA LEU A 566 -8.57 4.95 11.21
C LEU A 566 -8.05 6.12 10.37
N GLY A 567 -8.89 6.61 9.45
CA GLY A 567 -8.59 7.77 8.62
C GLY A 567 -8.61 9.06 9.41
N HIS A 568 -7.61 9.92 9.22
CA HIS A 568 -7.58 11.24 9.87
C HIS A 568 -7.25 12.33 8.86
N GLY A 569 -7.98 13.44 8.87
CA GLY A 569 -7.59 14.60 8.06
C GLY A 569 -6.30 15.21 8.62
N PHE A 570 -6.31 15.48 9.93
CA PHE A 570 -5.18 16.03 10.65
C PHE A 570 -4.98 15.31 11.98
N TYR A 571 -3.74 14.93 12.27
CA TYR A 571 -3.35 14.28 13.51
C TYR A 571 -2.10 14.96 14.07
N ALA A 572 -2.26 15.78 15.09
CA ALA A 572 -1.15 16.20 15.95
C ALA A 572 -0.95 15.20 17.11
N GLY A 573 0.25 14.62 17.20
CA GLY A 573 0.70 13.91 18.39
C GLY A 573 1.02 14.86 19.54
N ASP A 574 1.72 14.37 20.55
CA ASP A 574 2.11 15.18 21.73
C ASP A 574 3.18 16.22 21.34
N ILE A 575 2.71 17.42 21.00
CA ILE A 575 3.50 18.57 20.54
C ILE A 575 3.08 19.84 21.29
N ASP A 576 3.81 20.94 21.10
CA ASP A 576 3.62 22.16 21.88
C ASP A 576 2.42 22.96 21.36
N LYS A 577 2.37 23.22 20.05
CA LYS A 577 1.33 24.08 19.46
C LYS A 577 0.90 23.65 18.05
N VAL A 578 -0.40 23.74 17.79
CA VAL A 578 -1.01 23.67 16.45
C VAL A 578 -1.76 24.95 16.16
N VAL A 579 -1.57 25.50 14.96
CA VAL A 579 -2.38 26.60 14.43
C VAL A 579 -2.90 26.22 13.05
N VAL A 580 -4.21 26.28 12.84
CA VAL A 580 -4.85 26.06 11.54
C VAL A 580 -5.68 27.27 11.17
N GLU A 581 -5.33 27.90 10.05
CA GLU A 581 -5.93 29.15 9.62
C GLU A 581 -6.35 29.09 8.15
N ASN A 582 -7.49 29.71 7.83
CA ASN A 582 -7.97 29.91 6.45
C ASN A 582 -8.06 28.62 5.61
N SER A 583 -8.18 27.45 6.25
CA SER A 583 -8.03 26.15 5.61
C SER A 583 -9.35 25.37 5.54
N VAL A 584 -9.34 24.21 4.88
CA VAL A 584 -10.47 23.29 4.77
C VAL A 584 -9.98 21.88 5.04
N ILE A 585 -10.63 21.18 5.97
CA ILE A 585 -10.42 19.76 6.26
C ILE A 585 -11.77 19.08 6.13
N ARG A 586 -11.96 18.21 5.14
CA ARG A 586 -13.28 17.66 4.84
C ARG A 586 -13.31 16.20 4.41
N ARG A 587 -14.48 15.59 4.52
CA ARG A 587 -14.84 14.31 3.90
C ARG A 587 -13.86 13.19 4.24
N SER A 588 -13.74 12.89 5.53
CA SER A 588 -12.92 11.77 6.01
C SER A 588 -13.70 10.46 6.06
N PHE A 589 -13.01 9.34 5.83
CA PHE A 589 -13.54 7.97 5.87
C PHE A 589 -12.82 7.12 6.93
N GLY A 590 -13.28 5.89 7.12
CA GLY A 590 -12.60 4.91 7.97
C GLY A 590 -12.76 5.15 9.47
N LYS A 591 -13.83 5.82 9.92
CA LYS A 591 -14.21 5.99 11.34
C LYS A 591 -13.19 6.71 12.23
N GLY A 592 -12.19 7.39 11.68
CA GLY A 592 -11.33 8.26 12.47
C GLY A 592 -11.90 9.68 12.54
N HIS A 593 -11.08 10.63 13.00
CA HIS A 593 -11.50 12.01 13.24
C HIS A 593 -11.02 12.94 12.12
N LEU A 594 -11.78 13.99 11.81
CA LEU A 594 -11.30 14.98 10.84
C LEU A 594 -10.07 15.69 11.38
N PHE A 595 -10.10 16.05 12.67
CA PHE A 595 -9.02 16.73 13.35
C PHE A 595 -8.78 16.10 14.74
N LYS A 596 -7.62 15.49 14.95
CA LYS A 596 -7.17 14.98 16.24
C LYS A 596 -5.94 15.76 16.69
N SER A 597 -5.93 16.24 17.93
CA SER A 597 -4.77 16.94 18.48
C SER A 597 -4.47 16.55 19.91
N ARG A 598 -3.24 16.11 20.17
CA ARG A 598 -2.67 15.94 21.51
C ARG A 598 -1.80 17.14 21.92
N ALA A 599 -1.78 18.20 21.10
CA ALA A 599 -0.95 19.36 21.38
C ALA A 599 -1.37 20.05 22.68
N THR A 600 -0.42 20.71 23.35
CA THR A 600 -0.72 21.51 24.54
C THR A 600 -1.64 22.69 24.21
N GLU A 601 -1.39 23.33 23.07
CA GLU A 601 -2.20 24.42 22.54
C GLU A 601 -2.64 24.12 21.10
N THR A 602 -3.92 24.33 20.80
CA THR A 602 -4.50 24.20 19.47
C THR A 602 -5.41 25.40 19.17
N GLU A 603 -5.14 26.07 18.07
CA GLU A 603 -5.92 27.21 17.58
C GLU A 603 -6.41 26.94 16.16
N ILE A 604 -7.71 27.11 15.94
CA ILE A 604 -8.39 26.90 14.66
C ILE A 604 -9.18 28.17 14.32
N VAL A 605 -8.82 28.84 13.23
CA VAL A 605 -9.36 30.14 12.84
C VAL A 605 -9.80 30.13 11.39
N ASN A 606 -10.99 30.68 11.10
CA ASN A 606 -11.49 30.85 9.74
C ASN A 606 -11.35 29.57 8.88
N THR A 607 -11.63 28.42 9.49
CA THR A 607 -11.37 27.11 8.90
C THR A 607 -12.67 26.32 8.78
N VAL A 608 -12.79 25.50 7.74
CA VAL A 608 -13.93 24.60 7.56
C VAL A 608 -13.50 23.19 7.94
N ILE A 609 -14.19 22.59 8.91
CA ILE A 609 -14.06 21.18 9.28
C ILE A 609 -15.42 20.52 9.04
N ALA A 610 -15.53 19.75 7.95
CA ALA A 610 -16.81 19.29 7.43
C ALA A 610 -16.82 17.80 7.08
N GLY A 611 -17.67 17.03 7.76
CA GLY A 611 -17.85 15.60 7.53
C GLY A 611 -18.40 15.27 6.14
N LEU A 612 -19.34 16.08 5.64
CA LEU A 612 -20.09 15.83 4.39
C LEU A 612 -20.66 14.39 4.36
N ASP A 613 -20.54 13.70 3.23
CA ASP A 613 -20.90 12.29 3.02
C ASP A 613 -19.83 11.30 3.56
N GLY A 614 -18.79 11.79 4.24
CA GLY A 614 -17.72 10.97 4.80
C GLY A 614 -18.13 10.22 6.07
N ARG A 615 -17.72 8.95 6.18
CA ARG A 615 -17.94 8.12 7.39
C ARG A 615 -16.82 8.32 8.41
N HIS A 616 -16.98 9.35 9.24
CA HIS A 616 -16.05 9.78 10.29
C HIS A 616 -16.65 9.57 11.69
N SER A 617 -15.86 9.77 12.74
CA SER A 617 -16.33 9.68 14.12
C SER A 617 -16.60 11.04 14.75
N ARG A 618 -15.56 11.87 14.95
CA ARG A 618 -15.71 13.22 15.51
C ARG A 618 -15.10 14.24 14.58
N LEU A 619 -15.56 15.47 14.64
CA LEU A 619 -14.89 16.55 13.92
C LEU A 619 -13.56 16.89 14.59
N ILE A 620 -13.62 17.11 15.91
CA ILE A 620 -12.44 17.46 16.71
C ILE A 620 -12.31 16.45 17.85
N ASP A 621 -11.15 15.82 17.94
CA ASP A 621 -10.81 14.92 19.05
C ASP A 621 -9.61 15.50 19.78
N PHE A 622 -9.80 15.90 21.04
CA PHE A 622 -8.79 16.50 21.91
C PHE A 622 -8.48 15.59 23.10
N PRO A 623 -7.89 14.40 22.82
CA PRO A 623 -7.91 13.26 23.74
C PRO A 623 -7.11 13.46 25.02
N CYS A 624 -6.14 14.40 25.03
CA CYS A 624 -5.30 14.68 26.19
C CYS A 624 -5.71 15.93 26.98
N GLY A 625 -6.76 16.65 26.55
CA GLY A 625 -7.08 17.96 27.10
C GLY A 625 -5.99 19.01 26.77
N GLY A 626 -6.08 20.19 27.39
CA GLY A 626 -5.19 21.34 27.16
C GLY A 626 -5.95 22.58 26.68
N HIS A 627 -5.30 23.42 25.88
CA HIS A 627 -5.89 24.66 25.37
C HIS A 627 -6.42 24.47 23.95
N LEU A 628 -7.73 24.63 23.75
CA LEU A 628 -8.38 24.59 22.44
C LEU A 628 -9.15 25.89 22.18
N SER A 629 -8.81 26.59 21.09
CA SER A 629 -9.56 27.74 20.59
C SER A 629 -10.05 27.45 19.17
N VAL A 630 -11.36 27.59 18.94
CA VAL A 630 -11.97 27.49 17.62
C VAL A 630 -12.85 28.70 17.41
N HIS A 631 -12.52 29.53 16.43
CA HIS A 631 -13.34 30.71 16.14
C HIS A 631 -13.43 31.07 14.66
N GLU A 632 -14.50 31.81 14.34
CA GLU A 632 -14.80 32.29 12.99
C GLU A 632 -14.85 31.13 11.96
N SER A 633 -15.14 29.91 12.41
CA SER A 633 -14.98 28.68 11.64
C SER A 633 -16.33 28.00 11.35
N VAL A 634 -16.31 26.99 10.48
CA VAL A 634 -17.47 26.15 10.16
C VAL A 634 -17.18 24.72 10.61
N LEU A 635 -17.98 24.21 11.53
CA LEU A 635 -17.93 22.85 12.03
C LEU A 635 -19.21 22.14 11.58
N GLN A 636 -19.10 21.16 10.69
CA GLN A 636 -20.26 20.42 10.18
C GLN A 636 -20.09 18.92 10.40
N GLN A 637 -20.93 18.34 11.26
CA GLN A 637 -21.04 16.92 11.48
C GLN A 637 -21.89 16.31 10.36
N GLY A 638 -21.27 15.42 9.58
CA GLY A 638 -21.94 14.75 8.47
C GLY A 638 -22.94 13.69 8.91
N GLU A 639 -23.96 13.47 8.11
CA GLU A 639 -25.04 12.49 8.31
C GLU A 639 -24.52 11.07 8.58
N ARG A 640 -23.34 10.72 8.02
CA ARG A 640 -22.74 9.38 8.15
C ARG A 640 -21.74 9.26 9.31
N THR A 641 -21.77 10.21 10.26
CA THR A 641 -20.95 10.09 11.47
C THR A 641 -21.29 8.81 12.24
N ASP A 642 -20.29 8.16 12.82
CA ASP A 642 -20.49 7.00 13.72
C ASP A 642 -20.49 7.38 15.19
N ASN A 643 -20.50 8.69 15.48
CA ASN A 643 -20.53 9.22 16.83
C ASN A 643 -21.54 10.35 16.99
N ILE A 644 -22.08 10.45 18.21
CA ILE A 644 -23.10 11.44 18.56
C ILE A 644 -22.49 12.77 18.99
N ASP A 645 -21.22 12.75 19.40
CA ASP A 645 -20.54 13.93 19.91
C ASP A 645 -19.64 14.59 18.86
N LEU A 646 -19.69 15.93 18.82
CA LEU A 646 -18.95 16.75 17.85
C LEU A 646 -17.46 16.86 18.21
N ILE A 647 -17.19 17.12 19.50
CA ILE A 647 -15.88 17.40 20.07
C ILE A 647 -15.63 16.51 21.28
N SER A 648 -14.46 15.86 21.37
CA SER A 648 -14.04 15.20 22.61
C SER A 648 -12.96 16.00 23.34
N VAL A 649 -12.97 15.98 24.68
CA VAL A 649 -11.96 16.62 25.52
C VAL A 649 -11.52 15.68 26.65
N GLY A 650 -10.26 15.27 26.64
CA GLY A 650 -9.64 14.47 27.71
C GLY A 650 -10.04 12.99 27.75
N THR A 651 -10.44 12.41 26.63
CA THR A 651 -11.04 11.06 26.58
C THR A 651 -10.04 9.89 26.56
N GLU A 652 -8.72 10.12 26.40
CA GLU A 652 -7.72 9.05 26.28
C GLU A 652 -6.57 9.15 27.30
N ALA A 653 -6.84 9.31 28.60
CA ALA A 653 -5.82 9.42 29.65
C ALA A 653 -4.65 8.42 29.52
N LYS A 654 -4.95 7.15 29.19
CA LYS A 654 -3.93 6.11 28.96
C LYS A 654 -2.95 6.44 27.84
N ASN A 655 -3.42 7.05 26.75
CA ASN A 655 -2.58 7.46 25.62
C ASN A 655 -1.83 8.77 25.88
N CYS A 656 -2.12 9.43 27.00
CA CYS A 656 -1.59 10.74 27.40
C CYS A 656 -0.68 10.65 28.64
N GLY A 657 -0.13 9.47 28.94
CA GLY A 657 0.78 9.27 30.08
C GLY A 657 0.08 8.89 31.39
N GLY A 658 -1.21 8.53 31.34
CA GLY A 658 -1.99 8.06 32.50
C GLY A 658 -2.94 9.11 33.08
N SER A 659 -2.83 10.37 32.66
CA SER A 659 -3.72 11.47 33.05
C SER A 659 -3.98 12.39 31.86
N VAL A 660 -4.96 13.29 32.01
CA VAL A 660 -5.28 14.33 31.03
C VAL A 660 -5.05 15.72 31.62
N ARG A 661 -4.74 16.69 30.76
CA ARG A 661 -4.46 18.07 31.15
C ARG A 661 -5.79 18.76 31.55
N PRO A 662 -5.78 19.62 32.59
CA PRO A 662 -6.82 20.63 32.74
C PRO A 662 -7.02 21.39 31.43
N SER A 663 -8.27 21.69 31.12
CA SER A 663 -8.65 22.15 29.78
C SER A 663 -9.28 23.54 29.80
N ASN A 664 -8.76 24.38 28.91
CA ASN A 664 -9.28 25.70 28.60
C ASN A 664 -9.78 25.69 27.16
N VAL A 665 -11.10 25.69 26.98
CA VAL A 665 -11.73 25.53 25.68
C VAL A 665 -12.59 26.75 25.35
N SER A 666 -12.37 27.33 24.17
CA SER A 666 -13.11 28.46 23.62
C SER A 666 -13.64 28.11 22.23
N ILE A 667 -14.95 28.03 22.07
CA ILE A 667 -15.63 27.79 20.79
C ILE A 667 -16.51 29.00 20.50
N THR A 668 -16.05 29.96 19.70
CA THR A 668 -16.71 31.25 19.55
C THR A 668 -16.96 31.69 18.11
N ASN A 669 -18.11 32.33 17.86
CA ASN A 669 -18.44 32.92 16.56
C ASN A 669 -18.40 31.94 15.38
N ASN A 670 -18.63 30.65 15.62
CA ASN A 670 -18.62 29.61 14.60
C ASN A 670 -20.00 29.36 14.02
N TRP A 671 -20.05 28.74 12.84
CA TRP A 671 -21.18 27.93 12.42
C TRP A 671 -20.97 26.50 12.90
N VAL A 672 -21.97 25.93 13.55
CA VAL A 672 -21.97 24.53 13.99
C VAL A 672 -23.21 23.85 13.41
N ILE A 673 -23.02 22.77 12.68
CA ILE A 673 -24.10 22.12 11.93
C ILE A 673 -24.09 20.63 12.27
N PHE A 674 -25.23 20.13 12.74
CA PHE A 674 -25.49 18.72 12.93
C PHE A 674 -26.41 18.26 11.80
N ASP A 675 -25.91 17.43 10.88
CA ASP A 675 -26.73 16.87 9.79
C ASP A 675 -27.23 15.44 10.11
N ARG A 676 -27.08 14.99 11.36
CA ARG A 676 -27.73 13.76 11.82
C ARG A 676 -29.25 13.94 11.84
N ASP A 677 -29.97 12.96 11.31
CA ASP A 677 -31.43 12.94 11.30
C ASP A 677 -32.00 11.98 12.36
N GLU A 678 -31.15 11.17 12.99
CA GLU A 678 -31.51 10.17 14.00
C GLU A 678 -32.47 9.09 13.49
N SER A 679 -32.41 8.79 12.19
CA SER A 679 -33.07 7.66 11.53
C SER A 679 -32.47 6.31 11.96
N GLU A 680 -33.25 5.21 11.91
CA GLU A 680 -32.76 3.88 12.36
C GLU A 680 -31.56 3.36 11.55
N ASP A 681 -31.38 3.84 10.33
CA ASP A 681 -30.30 3.45 9.43
C ASP A 681 -29.03 4.30 9.56
N GLU A 682 -29.05 5.42 10.30
CA GLU A 682 -27.84 6.21 10.53
C GLU A 682 -26.82 5.44 11.43
N PRO A 683 -25.49 5.60 11.23
CA PRO A 683 -24.51 4.80 11.97
C PRO A 683 -24.45 5.09 13.48
N ALA A 684 -24.88 6.27 13.90
CA ALA A 684 -24.83 6.73 15.29
C ALA A 684 -26.14 6.48 16.07
N PHE A 685 -27.19 5.94 15.44
CA PHE A 685 -28.55 5.85 16.00
C PHE A 685 -28.59 5.27 17.43
N ASN A 686 -27.95 4.11 17.63
CA ASN A 686 -27.97 3.37 18.89
C ASN A 686 -27.17 4.04 20.03
N TYR A 687 -26.49 5.16 19.76
CA TYR A 687 -25.66 5.87 20.74
C TYR A 687 -26.37 7.09 21.37
N GLY A 688 -27.47 7.55 20.78
CA GLY A 688 -28.32 8.61 21.34
C GLY A 688 -28.30 9.94 20.58
N PHE A 689 -28.66 11.02 21.28
CA PHE A 689 -28.92 12.34 20.67
C PHE A 689 -27.66 13.13 20.36
N ASN A 690 -27.78 14.13 19.49
CA ASN A 690 -26.71 15.07 19.17
C ASN A 690 -26.08 15.67 20.43
N ARG A 691 -24.74 15.65 20.50
CA ARG A 691 -23.96 16.16 21.62
C ARG A 691 -22.85 17.10 21.15
N PHE A 692 -22.66 18.21 21.84
CA PHE A 692 -21.55 19.12 21.52
C PHE A 692 -20.21 18.55 22.00
N PHE A 693 -20.12 18.12 23.26
CA PHE A 693 -18.90 17.60 23.86
C PHE A 693 -19.09 16.21 24.46
N THR A 694 -18.11 15.33 24.30
CA THR A 694 -17.81 14.33 25.35
C THR A 694 -16.63 14.84 26.17
N TRP A 695 -16.87 15.17 27.44
CA TRP A 695 -15.88 15.83 28.30
C TRP A 695 -15.42 14.95 29.47
N ARG A 696 -14.11 14.84 29.66
CA ARG A 696 -13.48 13.99 30.69
C ARG A 696 -12.31 14.66 31.43
N ALA A 697 -11.87 15.84 30.99
CA ALA A 697 -10.79 16.57 31.62
C ALA A 697 -11.29 17.50 32.75
N PRO A 698 -10.43 17.90 33.70
CA PRO A 698 -10.75 19.04 34.58
C PRO A 698 -11.02 20.31 33.75
N ILE A 699 -12.11 21.01 34.04
CA ILE A 699 -12.44 22.29 33.39
C ILE A 699 -11.68 23.41 34.10
N GLU A 700 -10.76 24.06 33.38
CA GLU A 700 -10.11 25.30 33.83
C GLU A 700 -10.88 26.52 33.35
N LYS A 701 -11.30 26.51 32.07
CA LYS A 701 -12.14 27.53 31.46
C LYS A 701 -12.93 26.94 30.31
N LEU A 702 -14.19 27.34 30.19
CA LEU A 702 -15.04 26.96 29.07
C LEU A 702 -15.84 28.16 28.58
N VAL A 703 -15.71 28.50 27.31
CA VAL A 703 -16.48 29.56 26.65
C VAL A 703 -17.06 29.01 25.36
N VAL A 704 -18.39 29.00 25.26
CA VAL A 704 -19.09 28.64 24.02
C VAL A 704 -20.15 29.71 23.75
N SER A 705 -19.83 30.66 22.87
CA SER A 705 -20.69 31.83 22.65
C SER A 705 -20.56 32.42 21.24
N GLY A 706 -21.59 33.15 20.81
CA GLY A 706 -21.67 33.76 19.48
C GLY A 706 -21.82 32.74 18.33
N ASN A 707 -21.98 31.45 18.63
CA ASN A 707 -22.11 30.43 17.61
C ASN A 707 -23.52 30.41 17.02
N ARG A 708 -23.60 30.06 15.73
CA ARG A 708 -24.83 29.78 15.00
C ARG A 708 -24.94 28.27 14.85
N ILE A 709 -25.85 27.68 15.61
CA ILE A 709 -26.00 26.23 15.74
C ILE A 709 -27.23 25.80 14.96
N ILE A 710 -27.05 24.89 13.99
CA ILE A 710 -28.14 24.26 13.26
C ILE A 710 -28.25 22.84 13.77
N GLU A 711 -29.40 22.53 14.37
CA GLU A 711 -29.71 21.24 14.95
C GLU A 711 -31.19 20.96 14.66
N THR A 712 -31.45 19.93 13.87
CA THR A 712 -32.76 19.69 13.26
C THR A 712 -33.62 18.70 14.04
N THR A 713 -33.02 17.89 14.92
CA THR A 713 -33.76 16.81 15.62
C THR A 713 -34.52 17.37 16.82
N GLY A 714 -34.11 18.54 17.32
CA GLY A 714 -34.63 19.13 18.55
C GLY A 714 -34.16 18.39 19.81
N ARG A 715 -33.24 17.42 19.66
CA ARG A 715 -32.68 16.61 20.74
C ARG A 715 -31.17 16.87 20.78
N PHE A 716 -30.77 17.75 21.69
CA PHE A 716 -29.39 18.22 21.78
C PHE A 716 -28.96 18.41 23.23
N ARG A 717 -27.69 18.12 23.53
CA ARG A 717 -27.05 18.46 24.81
C ARG A 717 -25.62 18.97 24.60
N PHE A 718 -25.16 19.87 25.47
CA PHE A 718 -23.75 20.28 25.47
C PHE A 718 -22.84 19.16 25.98
N ASP A 719 -23.26 18.42 26.99
CA ASP A 719 -22.63 17.17 27.45
C ASP A 719 -23.73 16.20 27.92
N GLY A 720 -23.48 14.89 27.86
CA GLY A 720 -24.47 13.88 28.27
C GLY A 720 -24.19 13.27 29.64
N GLU A 721 -23.15 13.74 30.33
CA GLU A 721 -22.77 13.31 31.68
C GLU A 721 -22.68 14.50 32.64
N ASP A 722 -23.29 15.64 32.26
CA ASP A 722 -23.44 16.86 33.06
C ASP A 722 -22.13 17.45 33.59
N HIS A 723 -20.98 17.19 32.95
CA HIS A 723 -19.72 17.86 33.28
C HIS A 723 -19.67 19.30 32.75
N VAL A 724 -20.37 19.54 31.64
CA VAL A 724 -20.49 20.85 30.99
C VAL A 724 -21.89 21.40 31.24
N PRO A 725 -22.04 22.65 31.71
CA PRO A 725 -23.34 23.27 31.90
C PRO A 725 -24.06 23.50 30.57
N ASP A 726 -25.35 23.83 30.62
CA ASP A 726 -26.04 24.35 29.45
C ASP A 726 -25.45 25.71 29.06
N LEU A 727 -25.05 25.85 27.80
CA LEU A 727 -24.44 27.05 27.23
C LEU A 727 -25.33 27.68 26.15
N SER A 728 -26.63 27.37 26.18
CA SER A 728 -27.58 27.81 25.14
C SER A 728 -27.72 29.33 25.03
N GLU A 729 -27.77 30.06 26.15
CA GLU A 729 -28.03 31.51 26.17
C GLU A 729 -27.02 32.34 25.36
N GLY A 730 -25.77 31.86 25.26
CA GLY A 730 -24.71 32.53 24.51
C GLY A 730 -24.74 32.29 23.01
N ASN A 731 -25.66 31.46 22.49
CA ASN A 731 -25.64 30.96 21.12
C ASN A 731 -26.99 31.11 20.41
N LYS A 732 -26.96 31.16 19.07
CA LYS A 732 -28.16 31.25 18.24
C LYS A 732 -28.48 29.90 17.61
N PHE A 733 -29.62 29.33 17.94
CA PHE A 733 -30.08 28.05 17.40
C PHE A 733 -31.04 28.22 16.22
N PHE A 734 -30.94 27.32 15.24
CA PHE A 734 -31.83 27.23 14.09
C PHE A 734 -32.32 25.79 13.93
N LYS A 735 -33.64 25.63 13.72
CA LYS A 735 -34.29 24.33 13.52
C LYS A 735 -34.05 23.72 12.12
N SER A 736 -33.37 24.44 11.22
CA SER A 736 -33.01 23.97 9.88
C SER A 736 -32.02 24.92 9.21
N ARG A 737 -31.33 24.43 8.17
CA ARG A 737 -30.50 25.24 7.26
C ARG A 737 -31.28 26.36 6.60
N LYS A 738 -32.52 26.08 6.15
CA LYS A 738 -33.41 27.10 5.58
C LYS A 738 -33.71 28.24 6.57
N ALA A 739 -33.97 27.91 7.84
CA ALA A 739 -34.19 28.93 8.88
C ALA A 739 -32.95 29.80 9.15
N ALA A 740 -31.77 29.27 8.84
CA ALA A 740 -30.50 29.98 8.90
C ALA A 740 -30.12 30.71 7.59
N GLY A 741 -30.97 30.65 6.56
CA GLY A 741 -30.71 31.28 5.25
C GLY A 741 -29.76 30.48 4.35
N LEU A 742 -29.64 29.17 4.55
CA LEU A 742 -28.79 28.26 3.77
C LEU A 742 -29.64 27.28 2.95
N GLY A 743 -29.11 26.85 1.80
CA GLY A 743 -29.63 25.71 1.04
C GLY A 743 -29.43 24.36 1.74
N PRO A 744 -30.06 23.28 1.24
CA PRO A 744 -30.06 21.95 1.89
C PRO A 744 -28.69 21.40 2.25
N ASP A 745 -27.72 21.46 1.32
CA ASP A 745 -26.36 20.95 1.54
C ASP A 745 -25.33 22.08 1.64
N GLN A 746 -25.78 23.34 1.64
CA GLN A 746 -24.92 24.51 1.54
C GLN A 746 -24.20 24.77 2.86
N LEU A 747 -22.87 24.65 2.86
CA LEU A 747 -22.06 25.18 3.95
C LEU A 747 -22.06 26.71 3.91
N PRO A 748 -22.08 27.39 5.07
CA PRO A 748 -21.91 28.83 5.14
C PRO A 748 -20.62 29.28 4.45
N GLY A 749 -20.65 30.44 3.78
CA GLY A 749 -19.43 31.08 3.32
C GLY A 749 -18.49 31.36 4.49
N LYS A 750 -17.18 31.32 4.23
CA LYS A 750 -16.18 31.79 5.20
C LYS A 750 -16.53 33.24 5.59
N PRO A 751 -16.49 33.62 6.87
CA PRO A 751 -16.65 35.02 7.25
C PRO A 751 -15.70 35.88 6.42
N SER A 752 -16.24 36.81 5.63
CA SER A 752 -15.43 37.80 4.93
C SER A 752 -14.81 38.71 5.98
N ARG A 753 -13.48 38.77 6.06
CA ARG A 753 -12.80 39.90 6.71
C ARG A 753 -12.76 41.08 5.76
#